data_AF-A0A9N9NVV1-F1
#
_entry.id   AF-A0A9N9NVV1-F1
#
_cell.length_a   1.000
_cell.length_b   1.000
_cell.length_c   1.000
_cell.angle_alpha   90.00
_cell.angle_beta   90.00
_cell.angle_gamma   90.00
#
_symmetry.space_group_name_H-M   'P 1'
#
loop_
_entity.id
_entity.type
_entity.pdbx_description
1 polymer ?
#
loop_
_entity_poly.entity_id
_entity_poly.type
_entity_poly.pdbx_seq_one_letter_code
_entity_poly.pdbx_strand_id
1 'polypeptide(L)'
;NTIGIGLSRPIGIGVPRRLHNILFLLRGLSLVPAGYSFISFIYAASKAPADNVLELSTELDYWLGAMWCLLAGLWSYWLADGLMRRWLFYYEITSAIIRLISLQAINWVITAFVISNYGHDEPVWTWVICSIVLAISNVIQWLFTSTAKHYKPGDPEASKMTLREILRYIILPLAIASFITMMCLLHQQSKFRHRAITSPVNYKLNANLSLSEINTDAEIKVIMVILSSWTERGYFKRQQFRDTSIKLIPQNSNKVSIAYRFILGVQPTAKMQQIMGKKILAESEKYGDMVIVSSSDLYNDLSHKVYKGFEWANNHEFDYLIKTDDDMFIRIDTVIRELGELGPGKKYYWKGLGYWNIPPIQNTANKNSELEYPLPMFPPFTAGALYILSRDIISLVVIDAPRLFTKNEDQNLGIWLFPYNIKPIHDKRIQQADVCEDDMIAKHFSDSYEPDRSMIDMYENVINNRRLCEGFRQHFCALCYPCAGRANHWKDWNFDCDNVKGITLLHQTNFLVVNPKESSLVFDESVDAIMGSKEDEWIIPGVLSQHSSVYSQTDQWYLLHWMIWTTDPSTFQERHYKTIELVWVHTPKAIIFVVTNTLPNQFFDDYQKQGYQIYVINFDQKSLLKRQWFLGINSKNRILDWKNWEEAPYFPYYLADYMRCVLLYKYGGMYMDMDALWVRAPPNTQMEFIGSDFSSMAADLEWTLDTNGTYLPNGVMRFRKGWAMFREYIENALSEPIPTSCFNCLGPRALTKYVKKYRKVLEENGLTILPSQILYPRDYIQIVNLLNHDPIASRELQKIEKESWSIHLYGKSTNSKLIEEGSVVDLLIKKFSLDIPHPSAPLVKDGNPDSINRKQSYSLRLEGPKTYQYVSTATAEKLTQYSGSLNGQFQGLNVIFVRGGPSKINKATINVSAQNGKISFNLQGGNLSKISMTINQPTMMDINNLLNSLVYRPSDYAQKAGGKDTINLEVSCDDQYDALNIEVIIFGSDEL
;
A
#
# COMPACT_ATOMS: atom_id res chain seq x y z
N ASN A 1 5.19 25.33 -69.22
CA ASN A 1 6.36 25.90 -69.93
C ASN A 1 7.06 26.85 -68.97
N THR A 2 8.12 26.52 -68.25
CA THR A 2 9.21 25.56 -68.44
C THR A 2 9.69 25.16 -67.04
N ILE A 3 9.72 23.86 -66.72
CA ILE A 3 10.32 23.32 -65.50
C ILE A 3 11.84 23.41 -65.69
N GLY A 4 12.40 24.58 -65.39
CA GLY A 4 13.84 24.79 -65.31
C GLY A 4 14.30 24.45 -63.90
N ILE A 5 14.98 23.32 -63.76
CA ILE A 5 15.80 22.99 -62.59
C ILE A 5 16.86 24.10 -62.48
N GLY A 6 16.55 25.13 -61.68
CA GLY A 6 17.44 26.26 -61.40
C GLY A 6 18.55 25.87 -60.43
N LEU A 7 19.39 24.91 -60.82
CA LEU A 7 20.63 24.51 -60.14
C LEU A 7 21.75 25.56 -60.33
N SER A 8 21.45 26.85 -60.15
CA SER A 8 22.45 27.92 -59.97
C SER A 8 21.75 29.27 -59.85
N ARG A 9 21.45 29.71 -58.62
CA ARG A 9 21.45 31.16 -58.35
C ARG A 9 22.91 31.62 -58.33
N PRO A 10 23.31 32.70 -59.03
CA PRO A 10 24.70 33.09 -59.16
C PRO A 10 25.29 33.37 -57.77
N ILE A 11 26.43 32.74 -57.47
CA ILE A 11 27.22 32.99 -56.26
C ILE A 11 27.91 34.34 -56.47
N GLY A 12 27.16 35.42 -56.24
CA GLY A 12 27.67 36.79 -56.15
C GLY A 12 28.09 37.12 -54.72
N ILE A 13 28.97 36.31 -54.13
CA ILE A 13 29.59 36.61 -52.83
C ILE A 13 31.05 36.21 -52.96
N GLY A 14 31.95 37.17 -53.19
CA GLY A 14 33.41 37.16 -52.89
C GLY A 14 34.29 35.91 -53.05
N VAL A 15 33.83 34.80 -53.63
CA VAL A 15 34.57 33.52 -53.64
C VAL A 15 35.49 33.46 -54.87
N PRO A 16 36.77 33.11 -54.71
CA PRO A 16 37.66 32.85 -55.84
C PRO A 16 37.14 31.72 -56.75
N ARG A 17 37.22 31.86 -58.08
CA ARG A 17 36.77 30.83 -59.05
C ARG A 17 37.34 29.43 -58.76
N ARG A 18 38.55 29.34 -58.21
CA ARG A 18 39.21 28.07 -57.85
C ARG A 18 38.51 27.29 -56.72
N LEU A 19 37.79 27.98 -55.82
CA LEU A 19 37.14 27.36 -54.65
C LEU A 19 35.66 26.99 -54.89
N HIS A 20 35.09 27.40 -56.03
CA HIS A 20 33.70 27.09 -56.38
C HIS A 20 33.46 25.57 -56.50
N ASN A 21 34.37 24.86 -57.17
CA ASN A 21 34.26 23.42 -57.33
C ASN A 21 34.38 22.69 -55.98
N ILE A 22 35.23 23.19 -55.08
CA ILE A 22 35.42 22.60 -53.75
C ILE A 22 34.15 22.74 -52.90
N LEU A 23 33.56 23.94 -52.84
CA LEU A 23 32.31 24.17 -52.10
C LEU A 23 31.13 23.37 -52.69
N PHE A 24 31.08 23.25 -54.02
CA PHE A 24 30.08 22.43 -54.70
C PHE A 24 30.19 20.95 -54.30
N LEU A 25 31.41 20.40 -54.31
CA LEU A 25 31.67 19.01 -53.91
C LEU A 25 31.36 18.78 -52.43
N LEU A 26 31.81 19.68 -51.54
CA LEU A 26 31.56 19.58 -50.10
C LEU A 26 30.07 19.67 -49.74
N ARG A 27 29.29 20.46 -50.48
CA ARG A 27 27.83 20.49 -50.35
C ARG A 27 27.21 19.17 -50.82
N GLY A 28 27.72 18.59 -51.90
CA GLY A 28 27.27 17.31 -52.44
C GLY A 28 27.39 16.13 -51.47
N LEU A 29 28.33 16.17 -50.52
CA LEU A 29 28.50 15.13 -49.48
C LEU A 29 27.26 14.94 -48.59
N SER A 30 26.37 15.92 -48.52
CA SER A 30 25.09 15.83 -47.79
C SER A 30 24.13 14.78 -48.35
N LEU A 31 24.31 14.36 -49.61
CA LEU A 31 23.46 13.39 -50.30
C LEU A 31 23.92 11.94 -50.11
N VAL A 32 25.14 11.70 -49.61
CA VAL A 32 25.76 10.37 -49.60
C VAL A 32 24.98 9.34 -48.76
N PRO A 33 24.54 9.62 -47.50
CA PRO A 33 23.83 8.63 -46.70
C PRO A 33 22.48 8.22 -47.31
N ALA A 34 21.73 9.21 -47.81
CA ALA A 34 20.45 9.01 -48.48
C ALA A 34 20.60 8.28 -49.82
N GLY A 35 21.61 8.64 -50.62
CA GLY A 35 21.90 7.99 -51.89
C GLY A 35 22.31 6.52 -51.74
N TYR A 36 23.15 6.21 -50.76
CA TYR A 36 23.55 4.83 -50.46
C TYR A 36 22.33 3.97 -50.08
N SER A 37 21.50 4.47 -49.17
CA SER A 37 20.33 3.72 -48.67
C SER A 37 19.23 3.61 -49.72
N PHE A 38 19.05 4.62 -50.57
CA PHE A 38 18.14 4.56 -51.72
C PHE A 38 18.51 3.42 -52.68
N ILE A 39 19.79 3.31 -53.05
CA ILE A 39 20.27 2.23 -53.94
C ILE A 39 20.11 0.87 -53.25
N SER A 40 20.44 0.78 -51.96
CA SER A 40 20.30 -0.44 -51.17
C SER A 40 18.83 -0.92 -51.12
N PHE A 41 17.88 -0.01 -50.90
CA PHE A 41 16.46 -0.35 -50.83
C PHE A 41 15.86 -0.70 -52.19
N ILE A 42 16.27 -0.06 -53.29
CA ILE A 42 15.85 -0.49 -54.62
C ILE A 42 16.35 -1.91 -54.91
N TYR A 43 17.59 -2.20 -54.55
CA TYR A 43 18.16 -3.54 -54.70
C TYR A 43 17.40 -4.57 -53.85
N ALA A 44 17.10 -4.24 -52.59
CA ALA A 44 16.34 -5.09 -51.69
C ALA A 44 14.90 -5.31 -52.19
N ALA A 45 14.21 -4.27 -52.66
CA ALA A 45 12.87 -4.36 -53.24
C ALA A 45 12.85 -5.29 -54.47
N SER A 46 13.87 -5.21 -55.34
CA SER A 46 13.97 -6.06 -56.53
C SER A 46 14.21 -7.55 -56.24
N LYS A 47 14.68 -7.87 -55.02
CA LYS A 47 14.95 -9.23 -54.55
C LYS A 47 13.89 -9.77 -53.59
N ALA A 48 13.06 -8.91 -53.02
CA ALA A 48 12.02 -9.29 -52.09
C ALA A 48 10.94 -10.12 -52.82
N PRO A 49 10.58 -11.32 -52.34
CA PRO A 49 9.53 -12.12 -52.95
C PRO A 49 8.18 -11.40 -52.82
N ALA A 50 7.52 -11.16 -53.96
CA ALA A 50 6.15 -10.67 -53.98
C ALA A 50 5.26 -11.69 -53.23
N ASP A 51 4.68 -11.27 -52.11
CA ASP A 51 3.65 -12.01 -51.35
C ASP A 51 4.07 -13.15 -50.40
N ASN A 52 5.23 -13.07 -49.72
CA ASN A 52 5.50 -13.93 -48.56
C ASN A 52 5.08 -13.28 -47.22
N VAL A 53 4.25 -14.00 -46.45
CA VAL A 53 3.66 -13.55 -45.16
C VAL A 53 4.67 -13.53 -43.99
N LEU A 54 5.94 -13.83 -44.24
CA LEU A 54 6.91 -14.24 -43.21
C LEU A 54 8.27 -13.54 -43.23
N GLU A 55 8.43 -12.45 -44.00
CA GLU A 55 9.62 -11.57 -43.90
C GLU A 55 9.34 -10.35 -43.02
N LEU A 56 10.38 -9.84 -42.35
CA LEU A 56 10.31 -8.69 -41.42
C LEU A 56 9.93 -7.39 -42.15
N SER A 57 10.32 -7.26 -43.43
CA SER A 57 9.98 -6.17 -44.34
C SER A 57 9.60 -6.71 -45.71
N THR A 58 8.56 -6.15 -46.30
CA THR A 58 8.07 -6.53 -47.62
C THR A 58 8.68 -5.67 -48.73
N GLU A 59 8.46 -6.08 -49.99
CA GLU A 59 8.79 -5.26 -51.16
C GLU A 59 8.26 -3.81 -51.03
N LEU A 60 7.04 -3.65 -50.51
CA LEU A 60 6.41 -2.35 -50.30
C LEU A 60 7.18 -1.50 -49.28
N ASP A 61 7.69 -2.11 -48.22
CA ASP A 61 8.43 -1.42 -47.16
C ASP A 61 9.74 -0.82 -47.69
N TYR A 62 10.44 -1.54 -48.57
CA TYR A 62 11.64 -1.04 -49.23
C TYR A 62 11.35 0.09 -50.23
N TRP A 63 10.26 0.00 -50.99
CA TRP A 63 9.83 1.10 -51.87
C TRP A 63 9.46 2.37 -51.10
N LEU A 64 8.73 2.22 -49.99
CA LEU A 64 8.40 3.33 -49.09
C LEU A 64 9.66 3.92 -48.45
N GLY A 65 10.59 3.09 -47.98
CA GLY A 65 11.88 3.54 -47.47
C GLY A 65 12.69 4.33 -48.51
N ALA A 66 12.71 3.89 -49.76
CA ALA A 66 13.38 4.60 -50.85
C ALA A 66 12.77 5.99 -51.12
N MET A 67 11.45 6.11 -51.05
CA MET A 67 10.76 7.41 -51.12
C MET A 67 11.22 8.35 -49.99
N TRP A 68 11.31 7.86 -48.75
CA TRP A 68 11.78 8.64 -47.61
C TRP A 68 13.26 9.03 -47.73
N CYS A 69 14.11 8.18 -48.30
CA CYS A 69 15.51 8.52 -48.63
C CYS A 69 15.60 9.75 -49.57
N LEU A 70 14.76 9.81 -50.60
CA LEU A 70 14.77 10.94 -51.54
C LEU A 70 14.39 12.26 -50.84
N LEU A 71 13.39 12.21 -49.96
CA LEU A 71 12.95 13.38 -49.19
C LEU A 71 14.03 13.84 -48.19
N ALA A 72 14.64 12.90 -47.46
CA ALA A 72 15.76 13.17 -46.56
C ALA A 72 16.97 13.76 -47.32
N GLY A 73 17.34 13.19 -48.48
CA GLY A 73 18.43 13.71 -49.30
C GLY A 73 18.19 15.15 -49.76
N LEU A 74 16.98 15.46 -50.20
CA LEU A 74 16.60 16.82 -50.61
C LEU A 74 16.74 17.82 -49.46
N TRP A 75 16.20 17.52 -48.28
CA TRP A 75 16.27 18.41 -47.11
C TRP A 75 17.66 18.51 -46.52
N SER A 76 18.46 17.45 -46.57
CA SER A 76 19.88 17.44 -46.19
C SER A 76 20.68 18.40 -47.07
N TYR A 77 20.45 18.36 -48.39
CA TYR A 77 21.11 19.25 -49.35
C TYR A 77 20.69 20.72 -49.18
N TRP A 78 19.41 20.99 -48.94
CA TRP A 78 18.92 22.35 -48.67
C TRP A 78 19.48 22.94 -47.40
N LEU A 79 19.58 22.14 -46.32
CA LEU A 79 20.19 22.57 -45.07
C LEU A 79 21.66 22.95 -45.26
N ALA A 80 22.41 22.13 -45.99
CA ALA A 80 23.80 22.39 -46.32
C ALA A 80 23.97 23.65 -47.19
N ASP A 81 23.12 23.85 -48.21
CA ASP A 81 23.17 25.05 -49.06
C ASP A 81 22.84 26.33 -48.27
N GLY A 82 21.79 26.29 -47.44
CA GLY A 82 21.34 27.43 -46.65
C GLY A 82 22.37 27.90 -45.63
N LEU A 83 22.98 26.96 -44.88
CA LEU A 83 24.03 27.28 -43.91
C LEU A 83 25.34 27.71 -44.58
N MET A 84 25.73 27.07 -45.68
CA MET A 84 26.93 27.45 -46.42
C MET A 84 26.85 28.90 -46.91
N ARG A 85 25.73 29.30 -47.53
CA ARG A 85 25.54 30.69 -47.99
C ARG A 85 25.65 31.68 -46.85
N ARG A 86 25.04 31.36 -45.71
CA ARG A 86 25.13 32.19 -44.50
C ARG A 86 26.57 32.28 -44.00
N TRP A 87 27.30 31.18 -43.91
CA TRP A 87 28.67 31.20 -43.41
C TRP A 87 29.62 31.97 -44.32
N LEU A 88 29.44 31.87 -45.64
CA LEU A 88 30.21 32.67 -46.61
C LEU A 88 29.93 34.18 -46.51
N PHE A 89 28.80 34.58 -45.91
CA PHE A 89 28.49 35.99 -45.66
C PHE A 89 29.18 36.52 -44.39
N TYR A 90 29.27 35.71 -43.33
CA TYR A 90 29.77 36.15 -42.02
C TYR A 90 31.22 35.78 -41.71
N TYR A 91 31.77 34.77 -42.39
CA TYR A 91 33.06 34.20 -42.07
C TYR A 91 33.95 34.14 -43.30
N GLU A 92 35.26 34.13 -43.07
CA GLU A 92 36.23 33.82 -44.13
C GLU A 92 35.96 32.44 -44.73
N ILE A 93 36.33 32.27 -46.00
CA ILE A 93 36.00 31.07 -46.80
C ILE A 93 36.56 29.81 -46.14
N THR A 94 37.76 29.87 -45.54
CA THR A 94 38.38 28.76 -44.79
C THR A 94 37.52 28.33 -43.60
N SER A 95 36.99 29.29 -42.83
CA SER A 95 36.10 29.03 -41.70
C SER A 95 34.75 28.47 -42.14
N ALA A 96 34.20 28.95 -43.26
CA ALA A 96 32.97 28.43 -43.83
C ALA A 96 33.14 26.97 -44.31
N ILE A 97 34.29 26.62 -44.89
CA ILE A 97 34.63 25.26 -45.32
C ILE A 97 34.68 24.30 -44.12
N ILE A 98 35.35 24.69 -43.02
CA ILE A 98 35.44 23.85 -41.80
C ILE A 98 34.06 23.56 -41.23
N ARG A 99 33.18 24.57 -41.19
CA ARG A 99 31.80 24.40 -40.71
C ARG A 99 30.97 23.52 -41.63
N LEU A 100 31.15 23.62 -42.94
CA LEU A 100 30.48 22.75 -43.91
C LEU A 100 30.92 21.30 -43.75
N ILE A 101 32.22 21.03 -43.58
CA ILE A 101 32.74 19.67 -43.32
C ILE A 101 32.17 19.13 -41.99
N SER A 102 32.16 19.96 -40.95
CA SER A 102 31.63 19.58 -39.63
C SER A 102 30.14 19.22 -39.69
N LEU A 103 29.35 19.97 -40.47
CA LEU A 103 27.93 19.68 -40.69
C LEU A 103 27.73 18.31 -41.35
N GLN A 104 28.54 17.96 -42.35
CA GLN A 104 28.44 16.64 -42.99
C GLN A 104 28.78 15.52 -42.02
N ALA A 105 29.83 15.68 -41.21
CA ALA A 105 30.22 14.69 -40.20
C ALA A 105 29.08 14.44 -39.20
N ILE A 106 28.46 15.51 -38.68
CA ILE A 106 27.33 15.40 -37.75
C ILE A 106 26.15 14.67 -38.40
N ASN A 107 25.79 15.06 -39.63
CA ASN A 107 24.65 14.48 -40.34
C ASN A 107 24.86 12.99 -40.63
N TRP A 108 26.08 12.60 -41.00
CA TRP A 108 26.43 11.20 -41.25
C TRP A 108 26.41 10.37 -39.96
N VAL A 109 26.92 10.90 -38.84
CA VAL A 109 26.89 10.22 -37.53
C VAL A 109 25.45 10.02 -37.06
N ILE A 110 24.59 11.03 -37.16
CA ILE A 110 23.18 10.92 -36.80
C ILE A 110 22.48 9.88 -37.67
N THR A 111 22.72 9.90 -38.99
CA THR A 111 22.12 8.93 -39.90
C THR A 111 22.59 7.49 -39.58
N ALA A 112 23.89 7.31 -39.34
CA ALA A 112 24.45 6.01 -38.96
C ALA A 112 23.91 5.51 -37.62
N PHE A 113 23.75 6.41 -36.64
CA PHE A 113 23.15 6.08 -35.34
C PHE A 113 21.70 5.61 -35.50
N VAL A 114 20.87 6.31 -36.29
CA VAL A 114 19.49 5.89 -36.54
C VAL A 114 19.46 4.52 -37.24
N ILE A 115 20.28 4.32 -38.28
CA ILE A 115 20.37 3.01 -38.98
C ILE A 115 20.80 1.89 -38.02
N SER A 116 21.74 2.14 -37.12
CA SER A 116 22.23 1.11 -36.18
C SER A 116 21.19 0.67 -35.14
N ASN A 117 20.23 1.55 -34.80
CA ASN A 117 19.22 1.25 -33.79
C ASN A 117 18.01 0.48 -34.35
N TYR A 118 17.58 0.79 -35.58
CA TYR A 118 16.41 0.16 -36.20
C TYR A 118 16.77 -0.99 -37.15
N GLY A 119 18.05 -1.13 -37.52
CA GLY A 119 18.55 -2.18 -38.41
C GLY A 119 18.25 -1.91 -39.89
N HIS A 120 18.94 -2.64 -40.77
CA HIS A 120 18.71 -2.54 -42.22
C HIS A 120 17.35 -3.09 -42.67
N ASP A 121 16.68 -3.82 -41.78
CA ASP A 121 15.43 -4.53 -42.04
C ASP A 121 14.17 -3.71 -41.69
N GLU A 122 14.32 -2.44 -41.25
CA GLU A 122 13.21 -1.51 -41.02
C GLU A 122 13.38 -0.20 -41.83
N PRO A 123 13.21 -0.27 -43.17
CA PRO A 123 13.56 0.81 -44.08
C PRO A 123 12.69 2.07 -43.92
N VAL A 124 11.41 1.92 -43.55
CA VAL A 124 10.45 3.02 -43.41
C VAL A 124 10.74 3.84 -42.15
N TRP A 125 10.82 3.22 -40.98
CA TRP A 125 11.02 3.92 -39.69
C TRP A 125 12.33 4.68 -39.65
N THR A 126 13.41 4.03 -40.09
CA THR A 126 14.75 4.62 -40.16
C THR A 126 14.75 5.95 -40.90
N TRP A 127 14.14 6.00 -42.08
CA TRP A 127 14.20 7.18 -42.95
C TRP A 127 13.12 8.22 -42.67
N VAL A 128 11.99 7.83 -42.07
CA VAL A 128 11.02 8.77 -41.48
C VAL A 128 11.70 9.61 -40.38
N ILE A 129 12.43 8.97 -39.47
CA ILE A 129 13.12 9.67 -38.36
C ILE A 129 14.18 10.63 -38.90
N CYS A 130 15.02 10.17 -39.84
CA CYS A 130 16.00 11.03 -40.50
C CYS A 130 15.33 12.25 -41.19
N SER A 131 14.21 12.04 -41.90
CA SER A 131 13.44 13.11 -42.53
C SER A 131 12.85 14.11 -41.52
N ILE A 132 12.33 13.67 -40.38
CA ILE A 132 11.79 14.55 -39.34
C ILE A 132 12.90 15.44 -38.74
N VAL A 133 14.05 14.84 -38.40
CA VAL A 133 15.20 15.58 -37.85
C VAL A 133 15.68 16.65 -38.84
N LEU A 134 15.76 16.30 -40.13
CA LEU A 134 16.13 17.23 -41.19
C LEU A 134 15.07 18.32 -41.43
N ALA A 135 13.78 17.99 -41.36
CA ALA A 135 12.69 18.97 -41.45
C ALA A 135 12.78 20.02 -40.34
N ILE A 136 12.95 19.58 -39.09
CA ILE A 136 13.12 20.48 -37.93
C ILE A 136 14.38 21.32 -38.10
N SER A 137 15.49 20.71 -38.51
CA SER A 137 16.76 21.41 -38.71
C SER A 137 16.66 22.49 -39.78
N ASN A 138 15.93 22.24 -40.87
CA ASN A 138 15.65 23.26 -41.89
C ASN A 138 14.77 24.39 -41.32
N VAL A 139 13.70 24.09 -40.58
CA VAL A 139 12.87 25.14 -39.94
C VAL A 139 13.70 26.01 -38.99
N ILE A 140 14.55 25.40 -38.16
CA ILE A 140 15.46 26.10 -37.24
C ILE A 140 16.43 26.99 -38.02
N GLN A 141 17.11 26.44 -39.03
CA GLN A 141 18.04 27.18 -39.87
C GLN A 141 17.40 28.44 -40.45
N TRP A 142 16.16 28.33 -40.93
CA TRP A 142 15.39 29.43 -41.50
C TRP A 142 14.96 30.48 -40.46
N LEU A 143 14.48 30.06 -39.29
CA LEU A 143 14.11 30.98 -38.19
C LEU A 143 15.30 31.86 -37.78
N PHE A 144 16.46 31.26 -37.59
CA PHE A 144 17.68 31.98 -37.17
C PHE A 144 18.32 32.82 -38.29
N THR A 145 18.03 32.55 -39.57
CA THR A 145 18.44 33.44 -40.67
C THR A 145 17.57 34.68 -40.80
N SER A 146 16.34 34.68 -40.27
CA SER A 146 15.39 35.81 -40.39
C SER A 146 15.62 36.96 -39.39
N THR A 147 16.44 36.74 -38.35
CA THR A 147 16.66 37.67 -37.22
C THR A 147 17.96 38.49 -37.32
N ALA A 148 18.70 38.43 -38.42
CA ALA A 148 19.98 39.13 -38.55
C ALA A 148 19.81 40.64 -38.79
N LYS A 149 20.26 41.45 -37.83
CA LYS A 149 20.03 42.90 -37.70
C LYS A 149 20.92 43.81 -38.57
N HIS A 150 21.62 43.29 -39.59
CA HIS A 150 22.58 44.08 -40.37
C HIS A 150 22.38 43.86 -41.88
N TYR A 151 21.46 44.63 -42.48
CA TYR A 151 21.39 44.82 -43.93
C TYR A 151 21.92 46.22 -44.26
N LYS A 152 22.83 46.32 -45.23
CA LYS A 152 23.19 47.62 -45.83
C LYS A 152 22.08 48.04 -46.81
N PRO A 153 21.77 49.34 -46.95
CA PRO A 153 20.75 49.79 -47.89
C PRO A 153 21.24 49.52 -49.32
N GLY A 154 20.54 48.67 -50.08
CA GLY A 154 20.84 48.38 -51.48
C GLY A 154 21.01 46.90 -51.86
N ASP A 155 21.02 45.97 -50.90
CA ASP A 155 21.05 44.53 -51.22
C ASP A 155 19.65 43.98 -51.59
N PRO A 156 19.55 43.12 -52.63
CA PRO A 156 18.27 42.57 -53.09
C PRO A 156 17.60 41.71 -52.01
N GLU A 157 16.34 42.03 -51.73
CA GLU A 157 15.37 41.41 -50.83
C GLU A 157 15.87 40.17 -50.04
N ALA A 158 16.08 40.38 -48.74
CA ALA A 158 15.93 39.33 -47.75
C ALA A 158 14.47 38.85 -47.76
N SER A 159 14.13 37.87 -48.60
CA SER A 159 12.78 37.28 -48.53
C SER A 159 12.63 36.60 -47.18
N LYS A 160 11.89 37.22 -46.26
CA LYS A 160 11.33 36.51 -45.10
C LYS A 160 10.51 35.36 -45.67
N MET A 161 10.92 34.11 -45.42
CA MET A 161 10.10 32.98 -45.81
C MET A 161 8.76 33.10 -45.08
N THR A 162 7.68 33.28 -45.83
CA THR A 162 6.34 33.35 -45.26
C THR A 162 5.95 31.97 -44.73
N LEU A 163 5.01 31.90 -43.77
CA LEU A 163 4.44 30.64 -43.31
C LEU A 163 3.99 29.74 -44.48
N ARG A 164 3.57 30.37 -45.59
CA ARG A 164 3.20 29.74 -46.86
C ARG A 164 4.32 28.92 -47.50
N GLU A 165 5.57 29.34 -47.38
CA GLU A 165 6.71 28.64 -47.96
C GLU A 165 7.17 27.48 -47.07
N ILE A 166 7.10 27.63 -45.73
CA ILE A 166 7.33 26.52 -44.80
C ILE A 166 6.29 25.42 -45.04
N LEU A 167 5.03 25.82 -45.19
CA LEU A 167 3.94 24.92 -45.55
C LEU A 167 4.21 24.21 -46.88
N ARG A 168 4.66 24.93 -47.91
CA ARG A 168 4.87 24.38 -49.26
C ARG A 168 6.07 23.44 -49.38
N TYR A 169 7.19 23.74 -48.72
CA TYR A 169 8.47 23.05 -48.96
C TYR A 169 8.86 22.03 -47.89
N ILE A 170 8.29 22.11 -46.68
CA ILE A 170 8.61 21.20 -45.58
C ILE A 170 7.35 20.43 -45.16
N ILE A 171 6.27 21.12 -44.79
CA ILE A 171 5.08 20.45 -44.21
C ILE A 171 4.31 19.64 -45.25
N LEU A 172 4.07 20.19 -46.44
CA LEU A 172 3.29 19.51 -47.48
C LEU A 172 3.98 18.23 -48.01
N PRO A 173 5.29 18.21 -48.34
CA PRO A 173 5.98 16.97 -48.72
C PRO A 173 6.00 15.92 -47.59
N LEU A 174 6.16 16.36 -46.33
CA LEU A 174 6.09 15.46 -45.16
C LEU A 174 4.71 14.80 -45.04
N ALA A 175 3.64 15.60 -45.18
CA ALA A 175 2.27 15.12 -45.10
C ALA A 175 1.92 14.16 -46.24
N ILE A 176 2.35 14.45 -47.47
CA ILE A 176 2.14 13.58 -48.63
C ILE A 176 2.87 12.23 -48.44
N ALA A 177 4.15 12.26 -48.07
CA ALA A 177 4.92 11.04 -47.84
C ALA A 177 4.32 10.19 -46.70
N SER A 178 3.87 10.83 -45.63
CA SER A 178 3.20 10.17 -44.50
C SER A 178 1.86 9.55 -44.91
N PHE A 179 1.03 10.27 -45.68
CA PHE A 179 -0.26 9.78 -46.14
C PHE A 179 -0.11 8.58 -47.09
N ILE A 180 0.83 8.63 -48.04
CA ILE A 180 1.14 7.51 -48.94
C ILE A 180 1.60 6.29 -48.14
N THR A 181 2.52 6.49 -47.20
CA THR A 181 3.02 5.43 -46.31
C THR A 181 1.87 4.78 -45.53
N MET A 182 0.99 5.59 -44.93
CA MET A 182 -0.17 5.10 -44.17
C MET A 182 -1.13 4.28 -45.03
N MET A 183 -1.49 4.77 -46.22
CA MET A 183 -2.41 4.05 -47.11
C MET A 183 -1.85 2.71 -47.59
N CYS A 184 -0.56 2.68 -47.96
CA CYS A 184 0.13 1.47 -48.40
C CYS A 184 0.20 0.42 -47.28
N LEU A 185 0.61 0.81 -46.07
CA LEU A 185 0.71 -0.10 -44.93
C LEU A 185 -0.65 -0.62 -44.47
N LEU A 186 -1.71 0.21 -44.48
CA LEU A 186 -3.08 -0.23 -44.17
C LEU A 186 -3.60 -1.26 -45.18
N HIS A 187 -3.31 -1.06 -46.47
CA HIS A 187 -3.67 -2.01 -47.51
C HIS A 187 -2.96 -3.36 -47.32
N GLN A 188 -1.66 -3.32 -47.04
CA GLN A 188 -0.84 -4.50 -46.75
C GLN A 188 -1.35 -5.27 -45.51
N GLN A 189 -1.69 -4.56 -44.43
CA GLN A 189 -2.24 -5.16 -43.21
C GLN A 189 -3.60 -5.84 -43.45
N SER A 190 -4.46 -5.24 -44.27
CA SER A 190 -5.75 -5.84 -44.66
C SER A 190 -5.55 -7.14 -45.46
N LYS A 191 -4.60 -7.16 -46.40
CA LYS A 191 -4.27 -8.35 -47.21
C LYS A 191 -3.73 -9.50 -46.34
N PHE A 192 -2.90 -9.20 -45.33
CA PHE A 192 -2.40 -10.21 -44.39
C PHE A 192 -3.50 -10.81 -43.52
N ARG A 193 -4.44 -10.00 -43.00
CA ARG A 193 -5.58 -10.50 -42.22
C ARG A 193 -6.43 -11.48 -43.03
N HIS A 194 -6.72 -11.16 -44.29
CA HIS A 194 -7.51 -12.05 -45.15
C HIS A 194 -6.79 -13.38 -45.46
N ARG A 195 -5.47 -13.38 -45.65
CA ARG A 195 -4.67 -14.59 -45.92
C ARG A 195 -4.43 -15.47 -44.70
N ALA A 196 -4.24 -14.89 -43.52
CA ALA A 196 -4.10 -15.62 -42.26
C ALA A 196 -5.35 -16.47 -41.94
N ILE A 197 -6.53 -15.99 -42.35
CA ILE A 197 -7.81 -16.69 -42.17
C ILE A 197 -7.99 -17.85 -43.18
N THR A 198 -7.24 -17.87 -44.30
CA THR A 198 -7.53 -18.74 -45.45
C THR A 198 -6.47 -19.80 -45.80
N SER A 199 -5.36 -19.95 -45.04
CA SER A 199 -4.36 -21.02 -45.28
C SER A 199 -4.44 -22.17 -44.26
N PRO A 200 -4.95 -23.36 -44.63
CA PRO A 200 -5.04 -24.52 -43.76
C PRO A 200 -3.89 -25.48 -44.08
N VAL A 201 -2.73 -25.29 -43.47
CA VAL A 201 -1.88 -26.42 -43.15
C VAL A 201 -1.83 -26.43 -41.64
N ASN A 202 -2.57 -27.33 -41.00
CA ASN A 202 -2.46 -27.60 -39.57
C ASN A 202 -2.01 -29.06 -39.48
N TYR A 203 -0.76 -29.29 -39.08
CA TYR A 203 -0.31 -30.64 -38.73
C TYR A 203 -1.03 -31.05 -37.43
N LYS A 204 -2.22 -31.63 -37.55
CA LYS A 204 -2.94 -32.21 -36.39
C LYS A 204 -2.38 -33.60 -36.12
N LEU A 205 -1.50 -33.74 -35.13
CA LEU A 205 -1.15 -35.05 -34.58
C LEU A 205 -2.34 -35.65 -33.81
N ASN A 206 -2.36 -36.97 -33.66
CA ASN A 206 -3.46 -37.69 -33.02
C ASN A 206 -3.56 -37.34 -31.52
N ALA A 207 -4.65 -36.69 -31.12
CA ALA A 207 -4.92 -36.34 -29.71
C ALA A 207 -5.39 -37.54 -28.87
N ASN A 208 -5.86 -38.62 -29.52
CA ASN A 208 -6.40 -39.82 -28.89
C ASN A 208 -5.41 -40.99 -29.00
N LEU A 209 -4.23 -40.84 -28.40
CA LEU A 209 -3.26 -41.93 -28.26
C LEU A 209 -3.69 -42.86 -27.11
N SER A 210 -3.93 -44.14 -27.41
CA SER A 210 -4.22 -45.16 -26.41
C SER A 210 -2.97 -45.48 -25.56
N LEU A 211 -3.15 -45.67 -24.25
CA LEU A 211 -2.09 -46.09 -23.32
C LEU A 211 -1.98 -47.62 -23.21
N SER A 212 -1.80 -48.31 -24.35
CA SER A 212 -1.71 -49.78 -24.39
C SER A 212 -0.50 -50.37 -23.65
N GLU A 213 0.48 -49.53 -23.31
CA GLU A 213 1.65 -49.89 -22.50
C GLU A 213 1.30 -50.09 -21.02
N ILE A 214 0.19 -49.53 -20.54
CA ILE A 214 -0.24 -49.73 -19.15
C ILE A 214 -0.88 -51.11 -19.02
N ASN A 215 -0.25 -51.98 -18.23
CA ASN A 215 -0.85 -53.25 -17.85
C ASN A 215 -2.09 -53.00 -16.96
N THR A 216 -3.26 -53.44 -17.43
CA THR A 216 -4.52 -53.27 -16.70
C THR A 216 -4.53 -53.98 -15.35
N ASP A 217 -3.75 -55.05 -15.21
CA ASP A 217 -3.66 -55.91 -14.03
C ASP A 217 -2.59 -55.45 -13.02
N ALA A 218 -1.84 -54.39 -13.33
CA ALA A 218 -0.86 -53.83 -12.41
C ALA A 218 -1.54 -53.19 -11.18
N GLU A 219 -0.95 -53.38 -10.00
CA GLU A 219 -1.46 -52.83 -8.73
C GLU A 219 -1.48 -51.29 -8.74
N ILE A 220 -0.47 -50.65 -9.34
CA ILE A 220 -0.36 -49.20 -9.47
C ILE A 220 -0.10 -48.82 -10.93
N LYS A 221 -0.88 -47.86 -11.43
CA LYS A 221 -0.78 -47.33 -12.79
C LYS A 221 -0.26 -45.90 -12.76
N VAL A 222 0.75 -45.59 -13.57
CA VAL A 222 1.42 -44.28 -13.58
C VAL A 222 1.42 -43.69 -14.98
N ILE A 223 1.05 -42.42 -15.11
CA ILE A 223 1.24 -41.64 -16.34
C ILE A 223 2.36 -40.62 -16.11
N MET A 224 3.35 -40.60 -16.98
CA MET A 224 4.41 -39.61 -16.97
C MET A 224 4.24 -38.62 -18.12
N VAL A 225 4.04 -37.35 -17.77
CA VAL A 225 3.94 -36.22 -18.70
C VAL A 225 5.26 -35.50 -18.74
N ILE A 226 5.90 -35.48 -19.92
CA ILE A 226 7.15 -34.74 -20.15
C ILE A 226 6.86 -33.53 -21.03
N LEU A 227 7.07 -32.32 -20.52
CA LEU A 227 6.92 -31.12 -21.33
C LEU A 227 8.08 -30.98 -22.30
N SER A 228 7.75 -30.73 -23.56
CA SER A 228 8.73 -30.46 -24.60
C SER A 228 8.25 -29.35 -25.53
N SER A 229 9.05 -29.01 -26.55
CA SER A 229 8.72 -27.96 -27.51
C SER A 229 8.95 -28.37 -28.96
N TRP A 230 8.39 -27.58 -29.88
CA TRP A 230 8.59 -27.71 -31.32
C TRP A 230 10.02 -27.37 -31.77
N THR A 231 10.83 -26.78 -30.90
CA THR A 231 12.18 -26.32 -31.26
C THR A 231 13.09 -27.50 -31.64
N GLU A 232 14.11 -27.23 -32.44
CA GLU A 232 15.14 -28.22 -32.77
C GLU A 232 15.85 -28.75 -31.52
N ARG A 233 16.01 -27.90 -30.49
CA ARG A 233 16.53 -28.33 -29.19
C ARG A 233 15.60 -29.29 -28.47
N GLY A 234 14.30 -28.98 -28.42
CA GLY A 234 13.28 -29.88 -27.86
C GLY A 234 13.28 -31.24 -28.55
N TYR A 235 13.41 -31.25 -29.88
CA TYR A 235 13.56 -32.49 -30.65
C TYR A 235 14.76 -33.34 -30.20
N PHE A 236 15.92 -32.73 -29.98
CA PHE A 236 17.10 -33.45 -29.47
C PHE A 236 16.94 -33.89 -28.01
N LYS A 237 16.39 -33.03 -27.14
CA LYS A 237 16.16 -33.32 -25.72
C LYS A 237 15.22 -34.51 -25.52
N ARG A 238 14.14 -34.62 -26.31
CA ARG A 238 13.27 -35.81 -26.29
C ARG A 238 14.02 -37.10 -26.58
N GLN A 239 14.90 -37.09 -27.60
CA GLN A 239 15.72 -38.26 -27.92
C GLN A 239 16.69 -38.59 -26.77
N GLN A 240 17.37 -37.61 -26.18
CA GLN A 240 18.25 -37.83 -25.03
C GLN A 240 17.49 -38.39 -23.82
N PHE A 241 16.28 -37.90 -23.54
CA PHE A 241 15.45 -38.38 -22.45
C PHE A 241 15.02 -39.84 -22.65
N ARG A 242 14.65 -40.22 -23.89
CA ARG A 242 14.38 -41.63 -24.29
C ARG A 242 15.62 -42.51 -24.09
N ASP A 243 16.80 -41.97 -24.40
CA ASP A 243 18.05 -42.71 -24.33
C ASP A 243 18.63 -42.85 -22.92
N THR A 244 18.04 -42.20 -21.92
CA THR A 244 18.54 -42.12 -20.54
C THR A 244 17.45 -42.49 -19.53
N SER A 245 16.69 -41.51 -19.01
CA SER A 245 15.67 -41.69 -17.96
C SER A 245 14.67 -42.80 -18.29
N ILE A 246 14.20 -42.89 -19.55
CA ILE A 246 13.24 -43.93 -19.95
C ILE A 246 13.83 -45.34 -19.90
N LYS A 247 15.14 -45.51 -20.17
CA LYS A 247 15.80 -46.82 -20.09
C LYS A 247 15.93 -47.35 -18.66
N LEU A 248 15.75 -46.50 -17.65
CA LEU A 248 15.74 -46.89 -16.24
C LEU A 248 14.37 -47.39 -15.78
N ILE A 249 13.33 -47.36 -16.61
CA ILE A 249 12.03 -47.94 -16.26
C ILE A 249 12.20 -49.46 -16.06
N PRO A 250 11.86 -50.01 -14.88
CA PRO A 250 11.98 -51.43 -14.61
C PRO A 250 11.13 -52.25 -15.59
N GLN A 251 11.76 -53.24 -16.24
CA GLN A 251 11.07 -54.15 -17.14
C GLN A 251 10.31 -55.21 -16.32
N ASN A 252 9.05 -55.48 -16.67
CA ASN A 252 8.22 -56.57 -16.10
C ASN A 252 7.94 -56.50 -14.58
N SER A 253 7.52 -55.32 -14.07
CA SER A 253 6.97 -55.22 -12.72
C SER A 253 5.45 -55.43 -12.72
N ASN A 254 4.96 -56.49 -12.08
CA ASN A 254 3.52 -56.68 -11.85
C ASN A 254 2.95 -55.68 -10.82
N LYS A 255 3.82 -54.95 -10.10
CA LYS A 255 3.43 -54.04 -9.04
C LYS A 255 3.14 -52.62 -9.54
N VAL A 256 3.96 -52.11 -10.45
CA VAL A 256 3.81 -50.74 -10.98
C VAL A 256 3.97 -50.76 -12.50
N SER A 257 2.97 -50.26 -13.21
CA SER A 257 3.01 -50.06 -14.66
C SER A 257 3.03 -48.57 -14.97
N ILE A 258 3.91 -48.15 -15.88
CA ILE A 258 4.09 -46.75 -16.27
C ILE A 258 3.98 -46.59 -17.78
N ALA A 259 3.32 -45.52 -18.23
CA ALA A 259 3.39 -45.03 -19.60
C ALA A 259 3.79 -43.56 -19.61
N TYR A 260 4.51 -43.13 -20.63
CA TYR A 260 5.01 -41.76 -20.72
C TYR A 260 4.59 -41.09 -22.03
N ARG A 261 4.32 -39.78 -22.00
CA ARG A 261 4.05 -38.97 -23.20
C ARG A 261 4.76 -37.63 -23.14
N PHE A 262 5.37 -37.23 -24.25
CA PHE A 262 5.84 -35.88 -24.48
C PHE A 262 4.65 -34.98 -24.86
N ILE A 263 4.43 -33.90 -24.11
CA ILE A 263 3.35 -32.95 -24.34
C ILE A 263 3.90 -31.73 -25.06
N LEU A 264 3.39 -31.48 -26.27
CA LEU A 264 3.68 -30.31 -27.09
C LEU A 264 2.42 -29.46 -27.27
N GLY A 265 2.59 -28.14 -27.36
CA GLY A 265 1.51 -27.28 -27.83
C GLY A 265 1.30 -27.37 -29.35
N VAL A 266 0.34 -26.63 -29.89
CA VAL A 266 0.26 -26.32 -31.32
C VAL A 266 1.43 -25.43 -31.72
N GLN A 267 1.79 -25.47 -33.01
CA GLN A 267 2.92 -24.74 -33.54
C GLN A 267 2.89 -23.25 -33.15
N PRO A 268 3.98 -22.68 -32.60
CA PRO A 268 3.97 -21.31 -32.09
C PRO A 268 3.95 -20.27 -33.22
N THR A 269 4.51 -20.61 -34.40
CA THR A 269 4.54 -19.75 -35.58
C THR A 269 4.50 -20.57 -36.86
N ALA A 270 4.04 -19.97 -37.96
CA ALA A 270 4.09 -20.57 -39.29
C ALA A 270 5.53 -20.91 -39.74
N LYS A 271 6.53 -20.11 -39.32
CA LYS A 271 7.96 -20.41 -39.54
C LYS A 271 8.38 -21.71 -38.87
N MET A 272 8.05 -21.87 -37.59
CA MET A 272 8.37 -23.07 -36.83
C MET A 272 7.70 -24.30 -37.45
N GLN A 273 6.47 -24.13 -37.92
CA GLN A 273 5.74 -25.18 -38.62
C GLN A 273 6.43 -25.65 -39.90
N GLN A 274 6.95 -24.71 -40.71
CA GLN A 274 7.66 -25.05 -41.94
C GLN A 274 8.99 -25.78 -41.66
N ILE A 275 9.74 -25.34 -40.65
CA ILE A 275 11.06 -25.89 -40.32
C ILE A 275 10.93 -27.26 -39.64
N MET A 276 10.03 -27.38 -38.65
CA MET A 276 9.98 -28.53 -37.74
C MET A 276 8.80 -29.46 -37.97
N GLY A 277 7.77 -29.05 -38.71
CA GLY A 277 6.53 -29.83 -38.87
C GLY A 277 6.75 -31.24 -39.43
N LYS A 278 7.60 -31.39 -40.46
CA LYS A 278 7.93 -32.71 -41.02
C LYS A 278 8.74 -33.58 -40.04
N LYS A 279 9.69 -32.98 -39.30
CA LYS A 279 10.52 -33.70 -38.31
C LYS A 279 9.66 -34.23 -37.16
N ILE A 280 8.73 -33.41 -36.66
CA ILE A 280 7.82 -33.77 -35.57
C ILE A 280 6.80 -34.82 -36.00
N LEU A 281 6.27 -34.74 -37.23
CA LEU A 281 5.37 -35.76 -37.77
C LEU A 281 6.08 -37.13 -37.87
N ALA A 282 7.28 -37.17 -38.46
CA ALA A 282 8.06 -38.39 -38.58
C ALA A 282 8.46 -38.98 -37.21
N GLU A 283 8.79 -38.13 -36.24
CA GLU A 283 9.05 -38.56 -34.86
C GLU A 283 7.80 -39.16 -34.20
N SER A 284 6.64 -38.55 -34.40
CA SER A 284 5.36 -38.99 -33.84
C SER A 284 4.99 -40.37 -34.37
N GLU A 285 5.11 -40.57 -35.69
CA GLU A 285 4.88 -41.86 -36.34
C GLU A 285 5.87 -42.94 -35.90
N LYS A 286 7.13 -42.57 -35.62
CA LYS A 286 8.17 -43.51 -35.24
C LYS A 286 8.02 -44.01 -33.80
N TYR A 287 7.75 -43.12 -32.85
CA TYR A 287 7.80 -43.46 -31.42
C TYR A 287 6.42 -43.57 -30.77
N GLY A 288 5.38 -42.94 -31.31
CA GLY A 288 4.02 -43.00 -30.76
C GLY A 288 3.88 -42.43 -29.35
N ASP A 289 4.86 -41.65 -28.87
CA ASP A 289 4.96 -41.18 -27.49
C ASP A 289 4.73 -39.66 -27.35
N MET A 290 4.15 -39.00 -28.35
CA MET A 290 3.94 -37.54 -28.37
C MET A 290 2.47 -37.16 -28.49
N VAL A 291 2.01 -36.24 -27.64
CA VAL A 291 0.65 -35.67 -27.64
C VAL A 291 0.73 -34.17 -27.91
N ILE A 292 -0.03 -33.69 -28.89
CA ILE A 292 -0.25 -32.25 -29.10
C ILE A 292 -1.54 -31.85 -28.43
N VAL A 293 -1.44 -30.87 -27.54
CA VAL A 293 -2.59 -30.31 -26.83
C VAL A 293 -3.06 -28.99 -27.44
N SER A 294 -4.30 -28.61 -27.16
CA SER A 294 -4.95 -27.39 -27.66
C SER A 294 -4.48 -26.11 -26.93
N SER A 295 -3.17 -25.94 -26.81
CA SER A 295 -2.49 -24.76 -26.29
C SER A 295 -1.32 -24.41 -27.20
N SER A 296 -1.00 -23.13 -27.36
CA SER A 296 0.22 -22.71 -28.07
C SER A 296 1.48 -23.23 -27.36
N ASP A 297 2.53 -23.50 -28.12
CA ASP A 297 3.83 -23.94 -27.58
C ASP A 297 4.79 -22.77 -27.26
N LEU A 298 4.26 -21.55 -27.15
CA LEU A 298 4.98 -20.41 -26.63
C LEU A 298 5.22 -20.55 -25.12
N TYR A 299 6.34 -20.00 -24.63
CA TYR A 299 6.68 -20.05 -23.21
C TYR A 299 5.62 -19.42 -22.31
N ASN A 300 5.01 -18.30 -22.74
CA ASN A 300 3.96 -17.64 -21.96
C ASN A 300 2.69 -18.47 -21.80
N ASP A 301 2.48 -19.47 -22.66
CA ASP A 301 1.31 -20.37 -22.64
C ASP A 301 1.64 -21.72 -21.95
N LEU A 302 2.79 -21.82 -21.27
CA LEU A 302 3.27 -23.07 -20.67
C LEU A 302 2.28 -23.66 -19.65
N SER A 303 1.69 -22.82 -18.81
CA SER A 303 0.70 -23.23 -17.82
C SER A 303 -0.60 -23.72 -18.47
N HIS A 304 -1.01 -23.11 -19.59
CA HIS A 304 -2.12 -23.61 -20.41
C HIS A 304 -1.79 -24.98 -21.03
N LYS A 305 -0.54 -25.16 -21.51
CA LYS A 305 -0.07 -26.44 -22.03
C LYS A 305 -0.10 -27.53 -20.96
N VAL A 306 0.31 -27.26 -19.72
CA VAL A 306 0.20 -28.23 -18.62
C VAL A 306 -1.23 -28.54 -18.27
N TYR A 307 -2.08 -27.52 -18.14
CA TYR A 307 -3.51 -27.74 -17.89
C TYR A 307 -4.13 -28.66 -18.94
N LYS A 308 -3.83 -28.45 -20.23
CA LYS A 308 -4.31 -29.31 -21.30
C LYS A 308 -3.66 -30.70 -21.33
N GLY A 309 -2.42 -30.83 -20.86
CA GLY A 309 -1.79 -32.12 -20.60
C GLY A 309 -2.50 -32.90 -19.49
N PHE A 310 -2.89 -32.23 -18.42
CA PHE A 310 -3.69 -32.82 -17.33
C PHE A 310 -5.09 -33.18 -17.81
N GLU A 311 -5.73 -32.34 -18.63
CA GLU A 311 -7.02 -32.63 -19.26
C GLU A 311 -6.96 -33.91 -20.11
N TRP A 312 -5.91 -34.06 -20.92
CA TRP A 312 -5.66 -35.27 -21.67
C TRP A 312 -5.42 -36.50 -20.77
N ALA A 313 -4.59 -36.37 -19.74
CA ALA A 313 -4.29 -37.47 -18.83
C ALA A 313 -5.53 -37.93 -18.05
N ASN A 314 -6.39 -37.00 -17.63
CA ASN A 314 -7.61 -37.27 -16.86
C ASN A 314 -8.62 -38.16 -17.60
N ASN A 315 -8.52 -38.28 -18.93
CA ASN A 315 -9.33 -39.20 -19.74
C ASN A 315 -8.87 -40.67 -19.65
N HIS A 316 -7.82 -40.97 -18.89
CA HIS A 316 -7.25 -42.30 -18.72
C HIS A 316 -7.33 -42.76 -17.26
N GLU A 317 -7.23 -44.08 -17.05
CA GLU A 317 -7.16 -44.67 -15.71
C GLU A 317 -5.71 -44.78 -15.23
N PHE A 318 -5.41 -44.11 -14.12
CA PHE A 318 -4.11 -44.13 -13.46
C PHE A 318 -4.25 -43.80 -11.96
N ASP A 319 -3.22 -44.10 -11.16
CA ASP A 319 -3.15 -43.77 -9.74
C ASP A 319 -2.33 -42.49 -9.49
N TYR A 320 -1.18 -42.39 -10.16
CA TYR A 320 -0.26 -41.27 -10.04
C TYR A 320 0.14 -40.68 -11.39
N LEU A 321 0.24 -39.35 -11.46
CA LEU A 321 0.80 -38.61 -12.56
C LEU A 321 2.17 -38.05 -12.16
N ILE A 322 3.18 -38.28 -12.98
CA ILE A 322 4.52 -37.68 -12.85
C ILE A 322 4.63 -36.60 -13.91
N LYS A 323 4.92 -35.35 -13.52
CA LYS A 323 5.26 -34.28 -14.47
C LYS A 323 6.74 -33.97 -14.39
N THR A 324 7.37 -33.80 -15.55
CA THR A 324 8.74 -33.31 -15.70
C THR A 324 8.91 -32.51 -16.99
N ASP A 325 10.08 -31.92 -17.19
CA ASP A 325 10.54 -31.30 -18.43
C ASP A 325 11.52 -32.23 -19.19
N ASP A 326 11.76 -31.96 -20.47
CA ASP A 326 12.59 -32.77 -21.38
C ASP A 326 14.11 -32.62 -21.15
N ASP A 327 14.51 -31.70 -20.30
CA ASP A 327 15.89 -31.45 -19.88
C ASP A 327 16.21 -31.88 -18.44
N MET A 328 15.47 -32.87 -17.96
CA MET A 328 15.68 -33.48 -16.66
C MET A 328 16.22 -34.90 -16.79
N PHE A 329 17.24 -35.25 -16.02
CA PHE A 329 17.58 -36.66 -15.77
C PHE A 329 16.82 -37.13 -14.53
N ILE A 330 16.10 -38.26 -14.62
CA ILE A 330 15.29 -38.80 -13.53
C ILE A 330 15.69 -40.24 -13.22
N ARG A 331 15.94 -40.52 -11.94
CA ARG A 331 16.03 -41.87 -11.38
C ARG A 331 14.64 -42.52 -11.28
N ILE A 332 14.03 -42.76 -12.44
CA ILE A 332 12.66 -43.25 -12.53
C ILE A 332 12.54 -44.66 -11.92
N ASP A 333 13.62 -45.45 -11.94
CA ASP A 333 13.75 -46.71 -11.20
C ASP A 333 13.47 -46.54 -9.70
N THR A 334 14.02 -45.48 -9.11
CA THR A 334 13.85 -45.15 -7.69
C THR A 334 12.45 -44.63 -7.41
N VAL A 335 11.94 -43.74 -8.28
CA VAL A 335 10.58 -43.18 -8.15
C VAL A 335 9.52 -44.29 -8.24
N ILE A 336 9.64 -45.21 -9.19
CA ILE A 336 8.72 -46.33 -9.38
C ILE A 336 8.74 -47.27 -8.17
N ARG A 337 9.92 -47.59 -7.63
CA ARG A 337 10.04 -48.39 -6.41
C ARG A 337 9.32 -47.73 -5.23
N GLU A 338 9.54 -46.43 -5.02
CA GLU A 338 8.90 -45.67 -3.94
C GLU A 338 7.37 -45.59 -4.11
N LEU A 339 6.86 -45.43 -5.33
CA LEU A 339 5.42 -45.49 -5.59
C LEU A 339 4.86 -46.89 -5.32
N GLY A 340 5.61 -47.93 -5.68
CA GLY A 340 5.29 -49.32 -5.33
C GLY A 340 5.20 -49.55 -3.81
N GLU A 341 6.08 -48.92 -3.03
CA GLU A 341 6.04 -48.98 -1.56
C GLU A 341 4.87 -48.16 -0.98
N LEU A 342 4.51 -47.05 -1.63
CA LEU A 342 3.40 -46.19 -1.22
C LEU A 342 2.02 -46.87 -1.38
N GLY A 343 1.87 -47.72 -2.40
CA GLY A 343 0.60 -48.40 -2.70
C GLY A 343 -0.38 -47.54 -3.51
N PRO A 344 -1.47 -48.13 -4.02
CA PRO A 344 -2.55 -47.40 -4.69
C PRO A 344 -3.43 -46.63 -3.69
N GLY A 345 -4.23 -45.68 -4.18
CA GLY A 345 -5.30 -45.04 -3.40
C GLY A 345 -4.88 -43.92 -2.44
N LYS A 346 -3.62 -43.45 -2.48
CA LYS A 346 -3.22 -42.25 -1.73
C LYS A 346 -3.90 -41.02 -2.33
N LYS A 347 -4.78 -40.38 -1.55
CA LYS A 347 -5.50 -39.16 -1.94
C LYS A 347 -4.70 -37.91 -1.61
N TYR A 348 -4.92 -36.85 -2.39
CA TYR A 348 -4.30 -35.54 -2.24
C TYR A 348 -2.77 -35.59 -2.14
N TYR A 349 -2.16 -36.54 -2.85
CA TYR A 349 -0.73 -36.75 -2.83
C TYR A 349 -0.05 -35.83 -3.83
N TRP A 350 0.68 -34.84 -3.32
CA TRP A 350 1.48 -33.93 -4.12
C TRP A 350 2.90 -33.90 -3.57
N LYS A 351 3.88 -34.44 -4.31
CA LYS A 351 5.28 -34.51 -3.88
C LYS A 351 6.20 -33.86 -4.90
N GLY A 352 7.14 -33.03 -4.45
CA GLY A 352 8.11 -32.34 -5.31
C GLY A 352 9.05 -31.42 -4.51
N LEU A 353 9.91 -30.67 -5.19
CA LEU A 353 10.76 -29.68 -4.51
C LEU A 353 9.91 -28.47 -4.08
N GLY A 354 9.42 -28.49 -2.83
CA GLY A 354 8.53 -27.46 -2.28
C GLY A 354 9.19 -26.10 -2.08
N TYR A 355 8.46 -25.05 -2.44
CA TYR A 355 8.76 -23.63 -2.21
C TYR A 355 7.64 -23.01 -1.38
N TRP A 356 8.03 -22.30 -0.32
CA TRP A 356 7.12 -21.67 0.64
C TRP A 356 7.52 -20.24 0.91
N ASN A 357 6.51 -19.39 1.13
CA ASN A 357 6.69 -17.97 1.39
C ASN A 357 7.55 -17.27 0.33
N ILE A 358 7.31 -17.61 -0.94
CA ILE A 358 8.01 -17.01 -2.08
C ILE A 358 7.10 -15.94 -2.70
N PRO A 359 7.59 -14.71 -2.87
CA PRO A 359 6.83 -13.65 -3.49
C PRO A 359 6.92 -13.63 -5.01
N PRO A 360 5.96 -12.97 -5.69
CA PRO A 360 6.07 -12.68 -7.12
C PRO A 360 7.26 -11.76 -7.38
N ILE A 361 8.08 -12.13 -8.35
CA ILE A 361 9.23 -11.34 -8.76
C ILE A 361 8.73 -10.17 -9.61
N GLN A 362 8.89 -8.95 -9.12
CA GLN A 362 8.41 -7.72 -9.78
C GLN A 362 9.43 -7.10 -10.77
N ASN A 363 10.53 -7.80 -11.04
CA ASN A 363 11.59 -7.32 -11.94
C ASN A 363 11.38 -7.89 -13.35
N THR A 364 11.03 -7.03 -14.31
CA THR A 364 10.77 -7.41 -15.71
C THR A 364 11.97 -8.04 -16.43
N ALA A 365 13.19 -7.82 -15.95
CA ALA A 365 14.40 -8.47 -16.49
C ALA A 365 14.53 -9.94 -16.05
N ASN A 366 13.79 -10.37 -15.02
CA ASN A 366 13.81 -11.74 -14.55
C ASN A 366 12.83 -12.60 -15.35
N LYS A 367 13.31 -13.71 -15.91
CA LYS A 367 12.45 -14.64 -16.67
C LYS A 367 11.26 -15.17 -15.88
N ASN A 368 11.32 -15.21 -14.55
CA ASN A 368 10.28 -15.67 -13.65
C ASN A 368 9.36 -14.54 -13.13
N SER A 369 9.47 -13.31 -13.66
CA SER A 369 8.70 -12.16 -13.19
C SER A 369 7.19 -12.31 -13.36
N GLU A 370 6.39 -12.01 -12.35
CA GLU A 370 4.94 -12.09 -12.46
C GLU A 370 4.32 -10.79 -11.94
N LEU A 371 4.14 -9.83 -12.85
CA LEU A 371 3.71 -8.47 -12.53
C LEU A 371 2.20 -8.39 -12.26
N GLU A 372 1.43 -9.29 -12.86
CA GLU A 372 -0.03 -9.29 -12.85
C GLU A 372 -0.61 -10.20 -11.77
N TYR A 373 0.24 -10.87 -10.98
CA TYR A 373 -0.22 -11.72 -9.88
C TYR A 373 -0.74 -10.86 -8.71
N PRO A 374 -2.02 -11.02 -8.29
CA PRO A 374 -2.67 -10.09 -7.38
C PRO A 374 -2.30 -10.29 -5.90
N LEU A 375 -1.69 -11.42 -5.53
CA LEU A 375 -1.37 -11.72 -4.12
C LEU A 375 0.11 -11.44 -3.80
N PRO A 376 0.41 -10.99 -2.55
CA PRO A 376 1.78 -10.63 -2.17
C PRO A 376 2.73 -11.83 -2.08
N MET A 377 2.19 -13.05 -1.95
CA MET A 377 2.96 -14.28 -1.96
C MET A 377 2.23 -15.36 -2.74
N PHE A 378 3.00 -16.22 -3.41
CA PHE A 378 2.45 -17.43 -3.98
C PHE A 378 2.03 -18.40 -2.87
N PRO A 379 0.88 -19.09 -3.04
CA PRO A 379 0.61 -20.32 -2.32
C PRO A 379 1.79 -21.28 -2.42
N PRO A 380 1.99 -22.17 -1.44
CA PRO A 380 3.03 -23.19 -1.54
C PRO A 380 2.96 -23.92 -2.87
N PHE A 381 4.10 -24.05 -3.54
CA PHE A 381 4.19 -24.69 -4.85
C PHE A 381 5.41 -25.61 -4.93
N THR A 382 5.49 -26.44 -5.97
CA THR A 382 6.66 -27.30 -6.24
C THR A 382 7.36 -26.83 -7.49
N ALA A 383 8.69 -26.85 -7.49
CA ALA A 383 9.47 -26.58 -8.68
C ALA A 383 9.01 -27.45 -9.87
N GLY A 384 8.95 -26.85 -11.07
CA GLY A 384 8.54 -27.53 -12.30
C GLY A 384 9.45 -28.67 -12.76
N ALA A 385 10.61 -28.88 -12.12
CA ALA A 385 11.58 -29.92 -12.47
C ALA A 385 10.99 -31.33 -12.39
N LEU A 386 10.33 -31.64 -11.28
CA LEU A 386 9.66 -32.92 -11.07
C LEU A 386 8.63 -32.77 -9.97
N TYR A 387 7.39 -33.18 -10.24
CA TYR A 387 6.41 -33.39 -9.19
C TYR A 387 5.49 -34.57 -9.52
N ILE A 388 4.95 -35.17 -8.47
CA ILE A 388 4.10 -36.35 -8.53
C ILE A 388 2.76 -36.01 -7.89
N LEU A 389 1.68 -36.31 -8.61
CA LEU A 389 0.30 -36.01 -8.22
C LEU A 389 -0.53 -37.29 -8.19
N SER A 390 -1.41 -37.46 -7.21
CA SER A 390 -2.46 -38.48 -7.27
C SER A 390 -3.56 -38.07 -8.27
N ARG A 391 -4.27 -39.06 -8.84
CA ARG A 391 -5.32 -38.81 -9.83
C ARG A 391 -6.43 -37.87 -9.36
N ASP A 392 -6.80 -37.93 -8.08
CA ASP A 392 -7.82 -37.04 -7.51
C ASP A 392 -7.43 -35.56 -7.54
N ILE A 393 -6.14 -35.23 -7.42
CA ILE A 393 -5.65 -33.87 -7.66
C ILE A 393 -5.86 -33.46 -9.12
N ILE A 394 -5.52 -34.34 -10.07
CA ILE A 394 -5.72 -34.06 -11.50
C ILE A 394 -7.20 -33.81 -11.79
N SER A 395 -8.09 -34.65 -11.27
CA SER A 395 -9.53 -34.48 -11.44
C SER A 395 -10.09 -33.20 -10.79
N LEU A 396 -9.48 -32.70 -9.70
CA LEU A 396 -9.81 -31.40 -9.11
C LEU A 396 -9.34 -30.22 -9.97
N VAL A 397 -8.14 -30.32 -10.53
CA VAL A 397 -7.54 -29.26 -11.36
C VAL A 397 -8.28 -29.12 -12.70
N VAL A 398 -8.72 -30.23 -13.30
CA VAL A 398 -9.32 -30.26 -14.66
C VAL A 398 -10.81 -29.87 -14.70
N ILE A 399 -11.41 -29.46 -13.58
CA ILE A 399 -12.82 -29.00 -13.55
C ILE A 399 -12.98 -27.75 -14.42
N ASP A 400 -14.11 -27.64 -15.13
CA ASP A 400 -14.49 -26.42 -15.86
C ASP A 400 -14.86 -25.30 -14.87
N ALA A 401 -13.87 -24.49 -14.48
CA ALA A 401 -14.01 -23.41 -13.52
C ALA A 401 -13.07 -22.24 -13.88
N PRO A 402 -13.39 -20.99 -13.47
CA PRO A 402 -12.48 -19.85 -13.63
C PRO A 402 -11.13 -20.12 -12.94
N ARG A 403 -10.03 -19.94 -13.67
CA ARG A 403 -8.66 -20.18 -13.18
C ARG A 403 -7.75 -19.03 -13.56
N LEU A 404 -6.87 -18.68 -12.64
CA LEU A 404 -5.77 -17.78 -12.90
C LEU A 404 -4.62 -18.58 -13.54
N PHE A 405 -4.13 -18.09 -14.68
CA PHE A 405 -2.94 -18.61 -15.36
C PHE A 405 -1.81 -17.58 -15.18
N THR A 406 -0.63 -18.04 -14.79
CA THR A 406 0.61 -17.26 -14.75
C THR A 406 1.54 -17.84 -15.80
N LYS A 407 2.63 -17.15 -16.15
CA LYS A 407 3.56 -17.69 -17.17
C LYS A 407 4.38 -18.87 -16.66
N ASN A 408 4.61 -18.94 -15.35
CA ASN A 408 5.37 -20.02 -14.72
C ASN A 408 4.41 -21.10 -14.20
N GLU A 409 4.50 -22.27 -14.81
CA GLU A 409 3.60 -23.39 -14.57
C GLU A 409 3.69 -23.98 -13.17
N ASP A 410 4.89 -23.99 -12.60
CA ASP A 410 5.15 -24.50 -11.27
C ASP A 410 4.37 -23.73 -10.18
N GLN A 411 4.28 -22.40 -10.32
CA GLN A 411 3.47 -21.54 -9.47
C GLN A 411 1.97 -21.79 -9.65
N ASN A 412 1.52 -22.09 -10.88
CA ASN A 412 0.11 -22.30 -11.18
C ASN A 412 -0.50 -23.48 -10.46
N LEU A 413 0.22 -24.59 -10.33
CA LEU A 413 -0.28 -25.75 -9.60
C LEU A 413 -0.59 -25.41 -8.13
N GLY A 414 0.27 -24.62 -7.47
CA GLY A 414 0.01 -24.11 -6.13
C GLY A 414 -1.19 -23.18 -6.08
N ILE A 415 -1.35 -22.29 -7.07
CA ILE A 415 -2.51 -21.39 -7.19
C ILE A 415 -3.82 -22.19 -7.33
N TRP A 416 -3.85 -23.21 -8.18
CA TRP A 416 -5.06 -24.01 -8.44
C TRP A 416 -5.44 -24.90 -7.27
N LEU A 417 -4.46 -25.37 -6.49
CA LEU A 417 -4.67 -26.23 -5.32
C LEU A 417 -4.94 -25.46 -4.02
N PHE A 418 -4.64 -24.16 -3.99
CA PHE A 418 -4.79 -23.31 -2.81
C PHE A 418 -6.21 -23.31 -2.21
N PRO A 419 -7.31 -23.19 -2.99
CA PRO A 419 -8.66 -23.22 -2.44
C PRO A 419 -9.03 -24.54 -1.76
N TYR A 420 -8.35 -25.62 -2.11
CA TYR A 420 -8.57 -26.96 -1.54
C TYR A 420 -7.68 -27.23 -0.32
N ASN A 421 -6.80 -26.29 0.07
CA ASN A 421 -5.83 -26.45 1.16
C ASN A 421 -4.94 -27.70 1.03
N ILE A 422 -4.67 -28.11 -0.22
CA ILE A 422 -3.74 -29.21 -0.54
C ILE A 422 -2.33 -28.62 -0.62
N LYS A 423 -1.37 -29.26 0.05
CA LYS A 423 0.00 -28.73 0.23
C LYS A 423 1.04 -29.70 -0.31
N PRO A 424 2.18 -29.20 -0.80
CA PRO A 424 3.22 -30.07 -1.34
C PRO A 424 3.99 -30.77 -0.23
N ILE A 425 4.37 -32.02 -0.49
CA ILE A 425 5.31 -32.82 0.27
C ILE A 425 6.70 -32.55 -0.32
N HIS A 426 7.57 -31.92 0.48
CA HIS A 426 8.91 -31.55 0.03
C HIS A 426 9.81 -32.78 -0.18
N ASP A 427 10.52 -32.82 -1.31
CA ASP A 427 11.61 -33.75 -1.58
C ASP A 427 12.85 -33.01 -2.12
N LYS A 428 13.86 -32.87 -1.27
CA LYS A 428 15.12 -32.19 -1.61
C LYS A 428 15.94 -32.88 -2.70
N ARG A 429 15.70 -34.16 -2.98
CA ARG A 429 16.44 -34.95 -3.99
C ARG A 429 16.15 -34.50 -5.42
N ILE A 430 15.24 -33.54 -5.60
CA ILE A 430 14.88 -32.91 -6.86
C ILE A 430 15.55 -31.54 -6.91
N GLN A 431 16.28 -31.21 -7.97
CA GLN A 431 16.94 -29.91 -8.11
C GLN A 431 16.81 -29.31 -9.51
N GLN A 432 16.59 -27.98 -9.54
CA GLN A 432 16.55 -27.17 -10.75
C GLN A 432 17.87 -26.43 -11.06
N ALA A 433 18.78 -26.34 -10.10
CA ALA A 433 20.06 -25.66 -10.25
C ALA A 433 21.14 -26.59 -10.81
N ASP A 434 22.25 -26.00 -11.28
CA ASP A 434 23.43 -26.76 -11.72
C ASP A 434 24.25 -27.27 -10.53
N VAL A 435 23.72 -28.30 -9.88
CA VAL A 435 24.28 -28.96 -8.69
C VAL A 435 24.09 -30.47 -8.81
N CYS A 436 24.80 -31.25 -7.99
CA CYS A 436 24.63 -32.70 -7.96
C CYS A 436 24.98 -33.28 -6.58
N GLU A 437 24.11 -34.14 -6.06
CA GLU A 437 24.29 -34.92 -4.83
C GLU A 437 23.91 -36.38 -5.13
N ASP A 438 24.64 -37.34 -4.56
CA ASP A 438 24.57 -38.74 -4.99
C ASP A 438 23.23 -39.44 -4.70
N ASP A 439 22.40 -38.87 -3.81
CA ASP A 439 21.06 -39.35 -3.50
C ASP A 439 19.94 -38.64 -4.28
N MET A 440 20.27 -37.77 -5.25
CA MET A 440 19.29 -37.10 -6.09
C MET A 440 18.44 -38.09 -6.91
N ILE A 441 17.18 -37.73 -7.10
CA ILE A 441 16.25 -38.44 -8.00
C ILE A 441 15.96 -37.66 -9.28
N ALA A 442 16.21 -36.34 -9.29
CA ALA A 442 16.04 -35.51 -10.47
C ALA A 442 17.06 -34.37 -10.54
N LYS A 443 17.75 -34.25 -11.69
CA LYS A 443 18.71 -33.17 -11.99
C LYS A 443 18.39 -32.50 -13.32
N HIS A 444 18.42 -31.17 -13.33
CA HIS A 444 18.23 -30.33 -14.51
C HIS A 444 19.51 -30.15 -15.34
N PHE A 445 19.36 -30.11 -16.67
CA PHE A 445 20.41 -29.92 -17.67
C PHE A 445 20.09 -28.72 -18.60
N SER A 446 20.67 -27.56 -18.33
CA SER A 446 20.50 -26.36 -19.16
C SER A 446 21.62 -26.18 -20.18
N ASP A 447 21.28 -25.63 -21.35
CA ASP A 447 22.26 -25.18 -22.36
C ASP A 447 23.17 -24.06 -21.83
N SER A 448 22.72 -23.34 -20.78
CA SER A 448 23.46 -22.24 -20.16
C SER A 448 24.46 -22.70 -19.10
N TYR A 449 24.46 -23.98 -18.73
CA TYR A 449 25.43 -24.51 -17.77
C TYR A 449 26.73 -24.80 -18.51
N GLU A 450 27.87 -24.50 -17.88
CA GLU A 450 29.18 -24.88 -18.40
C GLU A 450 29.26 -26.42 -18.37
N PRO A 451 29.15 -27.11 -19.52
CA PRO A 451 28.91 -28.54 -19.47
C PRO A 451 30.25 -29.27 -19.46
N ASP A 452 30.55 -29.95 -18.35
CA ASP A 452 31.61 -30.98 -18.33
C ASP A 452 31.07 -32.36 -18.74
N ARG A 453 29.75 -32.60 -18.61
CA ARG A 453 29.08 -33.91 -18.80
C ARG A 453 27.59 -33.78 -19.17
N SER A 454 27.04 -34.79 -19.84
CA SER A 454 25.65 -34.85 -20.35
C SER A 454 24.72 -35.77 -19.52
N MET A 455 23.41 -35.79 -19.85
CA MET A 455 22.46 -36.77 -19.27
C MET A 455 22.88 -38.22 -19.52
N ILE A 456 23.59 -38.48 -20.63
CA ILE A 456 24.07 -39.82 -20.98
C ILE A 456 25.20 -40.25 -20.04
N ASP A 457 26.13 -39.36 -19.70
CA ASP A 457 27.18 -39.64 -18.72
C ASP A 457 26.58 -39.99 -17.34
N MET A 458 25.52 -39.29 -16.94
CA MET A 458 24.83 -39.58 -15.68
C MET A 458 24.10 -40.93 -15.72
N TYR A 459 23.47 -41.26 -16.85
CA TYR A 459 22.90 -42.58 -17.09
C TYR A 459 23.97 -43.68 -17.00
N GLU A 460 25.13 -43.48 -17.64
CA GLU A 460 26.26 -44.39 -17.59
C GLU A 460 26.77 -44.62 -16.16
N ASN A 461 26.80 -43.58 -15.33
CA ASN A 461 27.15 -43.74 -13.91
C ASN A 461 26.19 -44.71 -13.21
N VAL A 462 24.88 -44.57 -13.44
CA VAL A 462 23.86 -45.43 -12.83
C VAL A 462 24.00 -46.88 -13.28
N ILE A 463 24.06 -47.15 -14.59
CA ILE A 463 24.12 -48.53 -15.10
C ILE A 463 25.44 -49.25 -14.79
N ASN A 464 26.52 -48.49 -14.58
CA ASN A 464 27.83 -49.03 -14.20
C ASN A 464 28.04 -49.08 -12.67
N ASN A 465 27.00 -48.85 -11.86
CA ASN A 465 27.08 -48.81 -10.40
C ASN A 465 28.14 -47.83 -9.86
N ARG A 466 28.39 -46.74 -10.58
CA ARG A 466 29.20 -45.61 -10.10
C ARG A 466 28.36 -44.67 -9.23
N ARG A 467 29.01 -43.72 -8.58
CA ARG A 467 28.31 -42.64 -7.87
C ARG A 467 27.54 -41.81 -8.91
N LEU A 468 26.28 -41.47 -8.61
CA LEU A 468 25.41 -40.76 -9.54
C LEU A 468 26.09 -39.48 -10.09
N CYS A 469 26.74 -38.73 -9.19
CA CYS A 469 27.35 -37.45 -9.47
C CYS A 469 28.84 -37.52 -9.79
N GLU A 470 29.38 -38.71 -10.08
CA GLU A 470 30.77 -38.85 -10.53
C GLU A 470 31.02 -38.05 -11.82
N GLY A 471 31.97 -37.11 -11.78
CA GLY A 471 32.26 -36.22 -12.91
C GLY A 471 31.28 -35.05 -13.08
N PHE A 472 30.33 -34.87 -12.16
CA PHE A 472 29.42 -33.73 -12.14
C PHE A 472 29.82 -32.71 -11.07
N ARG A 473 29.25 -31.50 -11.18
CA ARG A 473 29.55 -30.37 -10.30
C ARG A 473 29.05 -30.61 -8.87
N GLN A 474 29.95 -31.11 -8.01
CA GLN A 474 29.70 -31.31 -6.57
C GLN A 474 30.33 -30.21 -5.70
N HIS A 475 31.19 -29.37 -6.28
CA HIS A 475 31.81 -28.26 -5.56
C HIS A 475 30.78 -27.18 -5.15
N PHE A 476 29.62 -27.16 -5.82
CA PHE A 476 28.48 -26.37 -5.41
C PHE A 476 27.47 -27.19 -4.63
N CYS A 477 26.90 -26.57 -3.60
CA CYS A 477 25.91 -27.18 -2.72
C CYS A 477 24.51 -27.13 -3.36
N ALA A 478 23.80 -28.25 -3.34
CA ALA A 478 22.39 -28.29 -3.73
C ALA A 478 21.48 -27.62 -2.69
N LEU A 479 20.32 -27.11 -3.13
CA LEU A 479 19.34 -26.49 -2.22
C LEU A 479 18.86 -27.52 -1.19
N CYS A 480 18.84 -27.14 0.08
CA CYS A 480 18.47 -28.00 1.21
C CYS A 480 19.44 -29.17 1.49
N TYR A 481 20.67 -29.10 0.96
CA TYR A 481 21.77 -29.97 1.36
C TYR A 481 22.79 -29.26 2.26
N PRO A 482 23.58 -30.01 3.06
CA PRO A 482 24.68 -29.45 3.84
C PRO A 482 25.78 -28.85 2.93
N CYS A 483 26.17 -27.60 3.19
CA CYS A 483 27.12 -26.85 2.34
C CYS A 483 28.51 -26.62 2.96
N ALA A 484 28.84 -27.29 4.07
CA ALA A 484 30.12 -27.09 4.74
C ALA A 484 31.30 -27.39 3.80
N GLY A 485 32.17 -26.41 3.57
CA GLY A 485 33.38 -26.55 2.72
C GLY A 485 33.15 -26.42 1.20
N ARG A 486 31.96 -25.99 0.75
CA ARG A 486 31.64 -25.78 -0.67
C ARG A 486 31.77 -24.31 -1.07
N ALA A 487 31.95 -24.01 -2.36
CA ALA A 487 32.21 -22.64 -2.82
C ALA A 487 30.98 -21.72 -2.91
N ASN A 488 29.78 -22.27 -2.90
CA ASN A 488 28.55 -21.50 -2.78
C ASN A 488 27.74 -22.00 -1.59
N HIS A 489 27.03 -21.09 -0.94
CA HIS A 489 25.97 -21.44 -0.03
C HIS A 489 24.65 -20.90 -0.58
N TRP A 490 23.62 -21.73 -0.67
CA TRP A 490 22.29 -21.24 -1.06
C TRP A 490 21.73 -20.14 -0.14
N LYS A 491 22.29 -19.97 1.07
CA LYS A 491 22.00 -18.85 1.97
C LYS A 491 22.47 -17.50 1.41
N ASP A 492 23.54 -17.51 0.63
CA ASP A 492 24.06 -16.33 -0.07
C ASP A 492 23.06 -15.81 -1.13
N TRP A 493 22.16 -16.68 -1.59
CA TRP A 493 21.08 -16.34 -2.51
C TRP A 493 19.76 -16.08 -1.80
N ASN A 494 19.82 -15.83 -0.48
CA ASN A 494 18.68 -15.54 0.37
C ASN A 494 17.66 -16.69 0.48
N PHE A 495 18.08 -17.94 0.30
CA PHE A 495 17.23 -19.10 0.57
C PHE A 495 17.49 -19.69 1.97
N ASP A 496 16.45 -20.21 2.58
CA ASP A 496 16.51 -21.10 3.74
C ASP A 496 15.79 -22.41 3.45
N CYS A 497 16.04 -23.44 4.26
CA CYS A 497 15.46 -24.76 4.05
C CYS A 497 14.86 -25.33 5.33
N ASP A 498 13.57 -25.60 5.26
CA ASP A 498 12.77 -26.29 6.26
C ASP A 498 12.58 -27.75 5.80
N ASN A 499 12.86 -28.72 6.69
CA ASN A 499 12.80 -30.14 6.35
C ASN A 499 11.39 -30.63 5.95
N VAL A 500 10.33 -29.90 6.31
CA VAL A 500 8.93 -30.23 6.02
C VAL A 500 8.40 -29.39 4.87
N LYS A 501 8.63 -28.07 4.89
CA LYS A 501 8.10 -27.14 3.89
C LYS A 501 8.96 -27.08 2.62
N GLY A 502 10.27 -27.25 2.76
CA GLY A 502 11.24 -27.08 1.69
C GLY A 502 11.88 -25.70 1.69
N ILE A 503 12.03 -25.13 0.50
CA ILE A 503 12.77 -23.88 0.29
C ILE A 503 11.92 -22.69 0.74
N THR A 504 12.47 -21.87 1.61
CA THR A 504 11.94 -20.56 2.04
C THR A 504 12.97 -19.47 1.77
N LEU A 505 12.68 -18.22 2.14
CA LEU A 505 13.68 -17.15 2.14
C LEU A 505 14.36 -17.04 3.51
N LEU A 506 15.69 -16.86 3.52
CA LEU A 506 16.52 -16.67 4.73
C LEU A 506 16.20 -15.36 5.42
N HIS A 507 16.25 -14.29 4.64
CA HIS A 507 15.64 -13.02 4.97
C HIS A 507 14.45 -12.92 4.05
N GLN A 508 13.24 -13.04 4.60
CA GLN A 508 12.12 -12.54 3.84
C GLN A 508 12.47 -11.10 3.50
N THR A 509 12.44 -10.75 2.21
CA THR A 509 12.24 -9.34 1.86
C THR A 509 11.12 -8.89 2.76
N ASN A 510 11.29 -7.77 3.46
CA ASN A 510 10.23 -7.15 4.22
C ASN A 510 9.09 -6.90 3.23
N PHE A 511 8.26 -7.93 3.00
CA PHE A 511 6.85 -7.79 2.88
C PHE A 511 6.53 -7.13 4.20
N LEU A 512 6.58 -5.79 4.17
CA LEU A 512 5.36 -5.02 4.24
C LEU A 512 4.23 -5.98 4.55
N VAL A 513 4.11 -6.33 5.83
CA VAL A 513 2.82 -6.49 6.50
C VAL A 513 1.97 -5.46 5.82
N VAL A 514 1.19 -5.90 4.83
CA VAL A 514 0.41 -5.11 3.90
C VAL A 514 0.97 -3.69 3.72
N ASN A 515 1.68 -3.40 2.63
CA ASN A 515 1.65 -2.01 2.16
C ASN A 515 0.15 -1.78 1.85
N PRO A 516 -0.55 -0.89 2.58
CA PRO A 516 -1.96 -0.63 2.36
C PRO A 516 -2.08 0.24 1.11
N LYS A 517 -1.65 -0.31 -0.02
CA LYS A 517 -2.02 0.21 -1.33
C LYS A 517 -3.32 -0.41 -1.83
N GLU A 518 -3.86 -1.41 -1.13
CA GLU A 518 -5.24 -1.89 -1.30
C GLU A 518 -5.91 -2.32 0.03
N SER A 519 -5.59 -1.67 1.16
CA SER A 519 -6.66 -1.50 2.16
C SER A 519 -7.38 -0.21 1.78
N SER A 520 -8.38 -0.34 0.92
CA SER A 520 -9.37 0.71 0.66
C SER A 520 -10.29 0.93 1.87
N LEU A 521 -9.84 0.59 3.07
CA LEU A 521 -10.58 0.64 4.31
C LEU A 521 -9.66 1.22 5.40
N VAL A 522 -9.62 2.55 5.50
CA VAL A 522 -9.11 3.27 6.68
C VAL A 522 -9.84 2.80 7.96
N PHE A 523 -11.03 2.22 7.78
CA PHE A 523 -11.90 1.69 8.81
C PHE A 523 -12.14 0.19 8.56
N ASP A 524 -11.83 -0.66 9.54
CA ASP A 524 -12.24 -2.06 9.51
C ASP A 524 -13.77 -2.17 9.69
N GLU A 525 -14.37 -3.18 9.05
CA GLU A 525 -15.80 -3.47 9.21
C GLU A 525 -16.13 -3.87 10.66
N SER A 526 -17.27 -3.41 11.16
CA SER A 526 -17.71 -3.78 12.49
C SER A 526 -18.29 -5.18 12.53
N VAL A 527 -18.03 -5.91 13.62
CA VAL A 527 -18.69 -7.18 13.89
C VAL A 527 -20.19 -6.93 14.09
N ASP A 528 -21.02 -7.50 13.20
CA ASP A 528 -22.48 -7.49 13.30
C ASP A 528 -22.94 -8.56 14.31
N ALA A 529 -22.98 -8.18 15.58
CA ALA A 529 -23.55 -9.00 16.64
C ALA A 529 -24.63 -8.22 17.40
N ILE A 530 -25.71 -8.90 17.78
CA ILE A 530 -26.79 -8.30 18.56
C ILE A 530 -26.32 -8.18 20.01
N MET A 531 -26.24 -6.96 20.55
CA MET A 531 -25.85 -6.72 21.94
C MET A 531 -26.75 -7.49 22.92
N GLY A 532 -26.14 -8.22 23.85
CA GLY A 532 -26.84 -9.06 24.82
C GLY A 532 -27.16 -10.48 24.34
N SER A 533 -26.78 -10.83 23.11
CA SER A 533 -26.83 -12.21 22.60
C SER A 533 -25.76 -13.09 23.25
N LYS A 534 -25.74 -14.38 22.90
CA LYS A 534 -24.65 -15.29 23.34
C LYS A 534 -23.33 -14.94 22.67
N GLU A 535 -23.40 -14.36 21.47
CA GLU A 535 -22.27 -13.99 20.64
C GLU A 535 -21.67 -12.64 21.08
N ASP A 536 -22.45 -11.76 21.72
CA ASP A 536 -22.01 -10.46 22.24
C ASP A 536 -22.67 -10.14 23.60
N GLU A 537 -22.19 -10.80 24.66
CA GLU A 537 -22.77 -10.69 26.01
C GLU A 537 -22.57 -9.29 26.63
N TRP A 538 -23.45 -8.91 27.54
CA TRP A 538 -23.29 -7.67 28.31
C TRP A 538 -22.06 -7.69 29.23
N ILE A 539 -21.23 -6.64 29.14
CA ILE A 539 -20.25 -6.30 30.19
C ILE A 539 -20.94 -5.44 31.24
N ILE A 540 -21.62 -4.37 30.81
CA ILE A 540 -22.52 -3.54 31.61
C ILE A 540 -23.90 -3.63 30.96
N PRO A 541 -24.88 -4.29 31.60
CA PRO A 541 -26.21 -4.50 31.04
C PRO A 541 -26.85 -3.22 30.52
N GLY A 542 -27.27 -3.21 29.26
CA GLY A 542 -27.96 -2.08 28.63
C GLY A 542 -27.05 -0.93 28.18
N VAL A 543 -25.73 -1.00 28.39
CA VAL A 543 -24.80 0.09 28.06
C VAL A 543 -23.59 -0.38 27.24
N LEU A 544 -22.97 -1.50 27.63
CA LEU A 544 -21.71 -1.99 27.05
C LEU A 544 -21.71 -3.51 26.92
N SER A 545 -21.47 -4.01 25.71
CA SER A 545 -21.29 -5.43 25.40
C SER A 545 -19.81 -5.77 25.13
N GLN A 546 -19.50 -7.01 24.77
CA GLN A 546 -18.14 -7.46 24.46
C GLN A 546 -17.56 -6.80 23.19
N HIS A 547 -18.42 -6.45 22.23
CA HIS A 547 -18.00 -5.92 20.93
C HIS A 547 -18.52 -4.51 20.62
N SER A 548 -19.51 -3.98 21.35
CA SER A 548 -20.00 -2.62 21.13
C SER A 548 -20.65 -1.95 22.34
N SER A 549 -21.08 -0.70 22.17
CA SER A 549 -21.91 0.02 23.13
C SER A 549 -23.14 0.55 22.40
N VAL A 550 -24.21 0.81 23.15
CA VAL A 550 -25.45 1.42 22.63
C VAL A 550 -25.22 2.79 21.97
N TYR A 551 -24.07 3.43 22.21
CA TYR A 551 -23.69 4.71 21.60
C TYR A 551 -22.70 4.58 20.44
N SER A 552 -21.94 3.48 20.32
CA SER A 552 -20.78 3.37 19.44
C SER A 552 -21.07 3.57 17.95
N GLN A 553 -22.30 3.30 17.50
CA GLN A 553 -22.75 3.48 16.11
C GLN A 553 -23.75 4.65 15.94
N THR A 554 -23.93 5.48 16.96
CA THR A 554 -24.85 6.63 16.95
C THR A 554 -24.07 7.94 16.86
N ASP A 555 -24.73 9.07 16.59
CA ASP A 555 -24.10 10.40 16.67
C ASP A 555 -23.75 10.82 18.11
N GLN A 556 -24.12 10.03 19.11
CA GLN A 556 -23.80 10.23 20.53
C GLN A 556 -22.54 9.47 20.98
N TRP A 557 -21.79 8.85 20.06
CA TRP A 557 -20.54 8.13 20.34
C TRP A 557 -19.52 8.96 21.15
N TYR A 558 -19.54 10.28 21.00
CA TYR A 558 -18.66 11.22 21.72
C TYR A 558 -18.90 11.27 23.23
N LEU A 559 -20.04 10.75 23.72
CA LEU A 559 -20.34 10.66 25.15
C LEU A 559 -19.55 9.54 25.83
N LEU A 560 -19.03 8.56 25.08
CA LEU A 560 -18.22 7.47 25.62
C LEU A 560 -16.83 7.98 26.01
N HIS A 561 -16.47 7.84 27.29
CA HIS A 561 -15.18 8.22 27.83
C HIS A 561 -14.49 7.01 28.47
N TRP A 562 -13.22 6.81 28.12
CA TRP A 562 -12.39 5.71 28.58
C TRP A 562 -11.23 6.23 29.41
N MET A 563 -11.08 5.66 30.60
CA MET A 563 -9.94 5.91 31.48
C MET A 563 -9.38 4.56 31.95
N ILE A 564 -8.07 4.50 32.18
CA ILE A 564 -7.41 3.27 32.61
C ILE A 564 -6.72 3.52 33.95
N TRP A 565 -6.89 2.57 34.88
CA TRP A 565 -6.19 2.60 36.16
C TRP A 565 -5.60 1.22 36.48
N THR A 566 -4.28 1.10 36.49
CA THR A 566 -3.57 -0.18 36.66
C THR A 566 -2.70 -0.23 37.93
N THR A 567 -2.72 0.81 38.76
CA THR A 567 -1.95 0.91 40.00
C THR A 567 -2.81 0.68 41.23
N ASP A 568 -2.19 0.49 42.40
CA ASP A 568 -2.89 0.25 43.66
C ASP A 568 -3.91 1.37 44.00
N PRO A 569 -5.10 1.05 44.56
CA PRO A 569 -6.12 2.05 44.88
C PRO A 569 -5.64 3.14 45.84
N SER A 570 -4.66 2.87 46.71
CA SER A 570 -4.07 3.87 47.61
C SER A 570 -3.34 5.01 46.89
N THR A 571 -2.94 4.79 45.63
CA THR A 571 -2.30 5.82 44.78
C THR A 571 -3.32 6.75 44.12
N PHE A 572 -4.62 6.49 44.28
CA PHE A 572 -5.69 7.31 43.73
C PHE A 572 -5.89 8.58 44.58
N GLN A 573 -5.30 9.68 44.13
CA GLN A 573 -5.33 11.00 44.78
C GLN A 573 -6.57 11.83 44.42
N GLU A 574 -6.79 12.89 45.19
CA GLU A 574 -7.87 13.87 45.04
C GLU A 574 -8.00 14.41 43.61
N ARG A 575 -6.88 14.78 43.01
CA ARG A 575 -6.88 15.33 41.65
C ARG A 575 -7.49 14.39 40.61
N HIS A 576 -7.47 13.06 40.80
CA HIS A 576 -8.05 12.13 39.84
C HIS A 576 -9.58 12.11 39.93
N TYR A 577 -10.14 12.23 41.16
CA TYR A 577 -11.58 12.51 41.31
C TYR A 577 -11.95 13.80 40.60
N LYS A 578 -11.12 14.83 40.75
CA LYS A 578 -11.34 16.12 40.09
C LYS A 578 -11.25 16.00 38.58
N THR A 579 -10.27 15.31 38.01
CA THR A 579 -10.20 15.03 36.57
C THR A 579 -11.51 14.46 36.02
N ILE A 580 -12.14 13.52 36.75
CA ILE A 580 -13.43 12.92 36.39
C ILE A 580 -14.56 13.98 36.46
N GLU A 581 -14.64 14.74 37.55
CA GLU A 581 -15.64 15.81 37.71
C GLU A 581 -15.56 16.86 36.60
N LEU A 582 -14.35 17.24 36.18
CA LEU A 582 -14.13 18.20 35.10
C LEU A 582 -14.76 17.73 33.77
N VAL A 583 -14.79 16.41 33.49
CA VAL A 583 -15.51 15.87 32.33
C VAL A 583 -17.02 16.17 32.44
N TRP A 584 -17.63 15.85 33.59
CA TRP A 584 -19.06 16.02 33.78
C TRP A 584 -19.52 17.47 33.93
N VAL A 585 -18.68 18.37 34.43
CA VAL A 585 -18.99 19.80 34.43
C VAL A 585 -19.22 20.30 33.01
N HIS A 586 -18.39 19.88 32.06
CA HIS A 586 -18.48 20.30 30.66
C HIS A 586 -19.37 19.40 29.79
N THR A 587 -19.58 18.14 30.19
CA THR A 587 -20.43 17.18 29.47
C THR A 587 -21.15 16.28 30.48
N PRO A 588 -22.25 16.75 31.11
CA PRO A 588 -22.92 16.02 32.19
C PRO A 588 -23.40 14.62 31.81
N LYS A 589 -23.75 14.41 30.53
CA LYS A 589 -24.17 13.11 29.98
C LYS A 589 -23.02 12.17 29.60
N ALA A 590 -21.76 12.55 29.84
CA ALA A 590 -20.62 11.68 29.58
C ALA A 590 -20.74 10.38 30.38
N ILE A 591 -20.39 9.28 29.72
CA ILE A 591 -20.37 7.94 30.31
C ILE A 591 -18.92 7.53 30.44
N ILE A 592 -18.46 7.40 31.68
CA ILE A 592 -17.05 7.14 31.98
C ILE A 592 -16.88 5.67 32.33
N PHE A 593 -16.04 4.98 31.57
CA PHE A 593 -15.61 3.63 31.88
C PHE A 593 -14.18 3.66 32.42
N VAL A 594 -14.03 3.24 33.67
CA VAL A 594 -12.73 3.08 34.32
C VAL A 594 -12.31 1.62 34.20
N VAL A 595 -11.43 1.34 33.25
CA VAL A 595 -10.91 0.00 32.98
C VAL A 595 -9.71 -0.27 33.87
N THR A 596 -9.79 -1.30 34.71
CA THR A 596 -8.84 -1.50 35.82
C THR A 596 -8.68 -2.95 36.21
N ASN A 597 -7.58 -3.29 36.86
CA ASN A 597 -7.36 -4.58 37.52
C ASN A 597 -7.23 -4.44 39.05
N THR A 598 -7.39 -3.23 39.59
CA THR A 598 -7.09 -2.92 41.01
C THR A 598 -8.25 -2.27 41.76
N LEU A 599 -9.06 -1.41 41.13
CA LEU A 599 -10.16 -0.73 41.83
C LEU A 599 -11.37 -1.66 42.04
N PRO A 600 -12.10 -1.53 43.17
CA PRO A 600 -13.33 -2.27 43.42
C PRO A 600 -14.51 -1.72 42.60
N ASN A 601 -15.51 -2.57 42.31
CA ASN A 601 -16.68 -2.18 41.51
C ASN A 601 -17.47 -0.97 42.04
N GLN A 602 -17.50 -0.78 43.35
CA GLN A 602 -18.27 0.27 44.04
C GLN A 602 -17.49 1.57 44.26
N PHE A 603 -16.29 1.70 43.68
CA PHE A 603 -15.36 2.79 43.98
C PHE A 603 -15.96 4.20 43.71
N PHE A 604 -16.89 4.31 42.75
CA PHE A 604 -17.50 5.57 42.33
C PHE A 604 -19.02 5.66 42.62
N ASP A 605 -19.55 4.86 43.55
CA ASP A 605 -20.98 4.81 43.89
C ASP A 605 -21.56 6.19 44.24
N ASP A 606 -20.76 7.06 44.85
CA ASP A 606 -21.22 8.39 45.26
C ASP A 606 -21.55 9.29 44.06
N TYR A 607 -20.85 9.13 42.92
CA TYR A 607 -21.19 9.80 41.67
C TYR A 607 -22.45 9.20 41.02
N GLN A 608 -22.59 7.87 41.05
CA GLN A 608 -23.77 7.18 40.51
C GLN A 608 -25.05 7.58 41.26
N LYS A 609 -24.99 7.74 42.59
CA LYS A 609 -26.12 8.25 43.39
C LYS A 609 -26.59 9.63 42.95
N GLN A 610 -25.70 10.44 42.38
CA GLN A 610 -26.00 11.78 41.86
C GLN A 610 -26.46 11.76 40.38
N GLY A 611 -26.61 10.58 39.78
CA GLY A 611 -27.07 10.36 38.40
C GLY A 611 -25.97 10.31 37.35
N TYR A 612 -24.72 10.57 37.74
CA TYR A 612 -23.58 10.51 36.82
C TYR A 612 -23.23 9.07 36.43
N GLN A 613 -22.90 8.88 35.16
CA GLN A 613 -22.68 7.56 34.57
C GLN A 613 -21.19 7.20 34.62
N ILE A 614 -20.79 6.43 35.62
CA ILE A 614 -19.42 5.89 35.73
C ILE A 614 -19.45 4.41 36.09
N TYR A 615 -18.62 3.62 35.43
CA TYR A 615 -18.58 2.18 35.61
C TYR A 615 -17.13 1.69 35.72
N VAL A 616 -16.86 0.91 36.76
CA VAL A 616 -15.60 0.19 36.92
C VAL A 616 -15.69 -1.11 36.11
N ILE A 617 -14.75 -1.32 35.19
CA ILE A 617 -14.65 -2.56 34.42
C ILE A 617 -13.36 -3.26 34.80
N ASN A 618 -13.50 -4.31 35.61
CA ASN A 618 -12.37 -5.17 35.91
C ASN A 618 -11.95 -6.01 34.68
N PHE A 619 -10.64 -6.22 34.54
CA PHE A 619 -10.08 -7.13 33.55
C PHE A 619 -8.90 -7.93 34.11
N ASP A 620 -8.70 -9.09 33.51
CA ASP A 620 -7.64 -10.08 33.75
C ASP A 620 -7.38 -10.84 32.44
N GLN A 621 -6.36 -11.69 32.39
CA GLN A 621 -6.04 -12.45 31.18
C GLN A 621 -7.27 -13.20 30.60
N LYS A 622 -8.06 -13.85 31.47
CA LYS A 622 -9.19 -14.68 31.06
C LYS A 622 -10.32 -13.84 30.47
N SER A 623 -10.64 -12.71 31.08
CA SER A 623 -11.68 -11.80 30.61
C SER A 623 -11.27 -11.06 29.34
N LEU A 624 -10.00 -10.70 29.16
CA LEU A 624 -9.51 -10.15 27.88
C LEU A 624 -9.72 -11.14 26.73
N LEU A 625 -9.36 -12.42 26.94
CA LEU A 625 -9.57 -13.46 25.93
C LEU A 625 -11.06 -13.75 25.70
N LYS A 626 -11.86 -13.83 26.76
CA LYS A 626 -13.32 -14.06 26.67
C LYS A 626 -14.00 -12.96 25.87
N ARG A 627 -13.71 -11.70 26.18
CA ARG A 627 -14.29 -10.50 25.53
C ARG A 627 -13.72 -10.24 24.14
N GLN A 628 -12.77 -11.07 23.68
CA GLN A 628 -12.02 -10.85 22.45
C GLN A 628 -11.39 -9.45 22.37
N TRP A 629 -10.88 -8.96 23.49
CA TRP A 629 -10.16 -7.69 23.61
C TRP A 629 -8.72 -7.85 23.11
N PHE A 630 -8.58 -8.36 21.89
CA PHE A 630 -7.36 -8.39 21.09
C PHE A 630 -7.60 -7.81 19.70
N LEU A 631 -6.53 -7.30 19.08
CA LEU A 631 -6.57 -6.58 17.81
C LEU A 631 -6.18 -7.48 16.63
N GLY A 632 -5.44 -8.55 16.90
CA GLY A 632 -4.99 -9.50 15.90
C GLY A 632 -4.22 -10.66 16.54
N ILE A 633 -3.41 -11.36 15.76
CA ILE A 633 -2.70 -12.55 16.20
C ILE A 633 -1.57 -12.22 17.18
N ASN A 634 -0.85 -11.12 16.97
CA ASN A 634 0.31 -10.76 17.80
C ASN A 634 -0.16 -10.32 19.18
N SER A 635 -1.19 -9.47 19.27
CA SER A 635 -1.76 -9.10 20.56
C SER A 635 -2.44 -10.26 21.28
N LYS A 636 -3.13 -11.15 20.56
CA LYS A 636 -3.70 -12.36 21.15
C LYS A 636 -2.61 -13.27 21.74
N ASN A 637 -1.53 -13.49 21.01
CA ASN A 637 -0.39 -14.28 21.49
C ASN A 637 0.27 -13.62 22.71
N ARG A 638 0.38 -12.29 22.72
CA ARG A 638 0.91 -11.55 23.87
C ARG A 638 0.04 -11.70 25.12
N ILE A 639 -1.28 -11.67 24.98
CA ILE A 639 -2.21 -11.93 26.10
C ILE A 639 -2.12 -13.38 26.56
N LEU A 640 -1.99 -14.36 25.65
CA LEU A 640 -1.79 -15.76 26.02
C LEU A 640 -0.49 -15.96 26.82
N ASP A 641 0.54 -15.18 26.51
CA ASP A 641 1.82 -15.14 27.23
C ASP A 641 1.85 -14.09 28.37
N TRP A 642 0.77 -14.02 29.15
CA TRP A 642 0.56 -12.98 30.17
C TRP A 642 1.70 -12.88 31.18
N LYS A 643 2.20 -14.02 31.67
CA LYS A 643 3.24 -14.07 32.71
C LYS A 643 4.52 -13.35 32.27
N ASN A 644 4.99 -13.61 31.06
CA ASN A 644 6.18 -12.95 30.53
C ASN A 644 5.92 -11.45 30.28
N TRP A 645 4.68 -11.09 29.92
CA TRP A 645 4.32 -9.68 29.73
C TRP A 645 4.29 -8.92 31.05
N GLU A 646 3.74 -9.51 32.11
CA GLU A 646 3.65 -8.96 33.46
C GLU A 646 5.04 -8.72 34.09
N GLU A 647 6.02 -9.56 33.76
CA GLU A 647 7.42 -9.42 34.19
C GLU A 647 8.17 -8.26 33.48
N ALA A 648 7.57 -7.61 32.48
CA ALA A 648 8.22 -6.52 31.75
C ALA A 648 8.39 -5.24 32.62
N PRO A 649 9.53 -4.51 32.54
CA PRO A 649 9.81 -3.35 33.40
C PRO A 649 8.77 -2.22 33.34
N TYR A 650 8.09 -2.05 32.20
CA TYR A 650 7.07 -1.01 31.98
C TYR A 650 5.68 -1.60 31.78
N PHE A 651 5.41 -2.82 32.29
CA PHE A 651 4.16 -3.53 32.08
C PHE A 651 2.89 -2.69 32.32
N PRO A 652 2.73 -1.92 33.43
CA PRO A 652 1.51 -1.13 33.65
C PRO A 652 1.27 -0.08 32.56
N TYR A 653 2.35 0.48 31.99
CA TYR A 653 2.28 1.46 30.90
C TYR A 653 1.97 0.79 29.57
N TYR A 654 2.63 -0.33 29.24
CA TYR A 654 2.33 -1.11 28.04
C TYR A 654 0.90 -1.63 28.04
N LEU A 655 0.40 -2.07 29.20
CA LEU A 655 -0.97 -2.51 29.34
C LEU A 655 -1.95 -1.34 29.12
N ALA A 656 -1.66 -0.14 29.65
CA ALA A 656 -2.50 1.03 29.42
C ALA A 656 -2.45 1.52 27.96
N ASP A 657 -1.28 1.52 27.32
CA ASP A 657 -1.10 1.81 25.90
C ASP A 657 -1.84 0.82 25.01
N TYR A 658 -1.80 -0.47 25.36
CA TYR A 658 -2.54 -1.49 24.65
C TYR A 658 -4.05 -1.31 24.80
N MET A 659 -4.52 -1.16 26.05
CA MET A 659 -5.94 -1.09 26.37
C MET A 659 -6.61 0.15 25.76
N ARG A 660 -5.96 1.32 25.75
CA ARG A 660 -6.55 2.53 25.14
C ARG A 660 -6.81 2.34 23.64
N CYS A 661 -5.94 1.59 22.94
CA CYS A 661 -6.13 1.26 21.53
C CYS A 661 -7.27 0.28 21.31
N VAL A 662 -7.36 -0.78 22.11
CA VAL A 662 -8.44 -1.76 22.03
C VAL A 662 -9.80 -1.08 22.22
N LEU A 663 -9.90 -0.20 23.21
CA LEU A 663 -11.13 0.49 23.56
C LEU A 663 -11.58 1.45 22.44
N LEU A 664 -10.68 2.29 21.94
CA LEU A 664 -10.99 3.20 20.82
C LEU A 664 -11.28 2.43 19.52
N TYR A 665 -10.53 1.37 19.22
CA TYR A 665 -10.75 0.55 18.04
C TYR A 665 -12.13 -0.13 18.05
N LYS A 666 -12.49 -0.79 19.16
CA LYS A 666 -13.73 -1.58 19.24
C LYS A 666 -14.97 -0.73 19.47
N TYR A 667 -14.86 0.30 20.31
CA TYR A 667 -16.03 1.05 20.79
C TYR A 667 -16.07 2.50 20.33
N GLY A 668 -14.95 3.07 19.90
CA GLY A 668 -14.81 4.50 19.67
C GLY A 668 -14.93 5.31 20.97
N GLY A 669 -15.24 6.59 20.85
CA GLY A 669 -15.35 7.51 21.98
C GLY A 669 -14.06 8.28 22.23
N MET A 670 -13.90 8.75 23.46
CA MET A 670 -12.78 9.56 23.90
C MET A 670 -11.96 8.79 24.94
N TYR A 671 -10.66 8.63 24.70
CA TYR A 671 -9.71 8.17 25.70
C TYR A 671 -9.03 9.36 26.36
N MET A 672 -8.87 9.29 27.68
CA MET A 672 -8.13 10.26 28.46
C MET A 672 -7.34 9.59 29.58
N ASP A 673 -6.10 10.01 29.76
CA ASP A 673 -5.37 9.74 30.99
C ASP A 673 -6.04 10.45 32.19
N MET A 674 -5.96 9.85 33.38
CA MET A 674 -6.59 10.39 34.60
C MET A 674 -5.90 11.66 35.16
N ASP A 675 -4.91 12.18 34.44
CA ASP A 675 -4.15 13.38 34.72
C ASP A 675 -4.34 14.46 33.62
N ALA A 676 -5.31 14.28 32.71
CA ALA A 676 -5.70 15.24 31.70
C ALA A 676 -6.93 16.07 32.16
N LEU A 677 -6.68 17.26 32.70
CA LEU A 677 -7.72 18.13 33.25
C LEU A 677 -8.43 18.90 32.13
N TRP A 678 -9.74 18.74 31.97
CA TRP A 678 -10.53 19.57 31.05
C TRP A 678 -10.65 21.01 31.54
N VAL A 679 -10.36 21.96 30.65
CA VAL A 679 -10.67 23.37 30.83
C VAL A 679 -11.97 23.73 30.09
N ARG A 680 -12.28 23.01 29.00
CA ARG A 680 -13.52 23.13 28.22
C ARG A 680 -13.74 21.92 27.31
N ALA A 681 -14.99 21.58 26.99
CA ALA A 681 -15.28 20.53 26.01
C ALA A 681 -14.86 20.94 24.58
N PRO A 682 -14.47 19.97 23.72
CA PRO A 682 -14.23 20.21 22.29
C PRO A 682 -15.48 20.77 21.60
N PRO A 683 -15.34 21.79 20.72
CA PRO A 683 -16.49 22.53 20.18
C PRO A 683 -17.34 21.72 19.19
N ASN A 684 -16.73 20.81 18.44
CA ASN A 684 -17.43 19.91 17.52
C ASN A 684 -17.52 18.52 18.16
N THR A 685 -18.73 18.01 18.42
CA THR A 685 -18.94 16.69 19.01
C THR A 685 -18.55 15.55 18.08
N GLN A 686 -18.53 15.77 16.76
CA GLN A 686 -18.21 14.76 15.75
C GLN A 686 -16.75 14.75 15.32
N MET A 687 -15.91 15.66 15.84
CA MET A 687 -14.51 15.76 15.44
C MET A 687 -13.69 14.59 16.00
N GLU A 688 -12.95 13.92 15.12
CA GLU A 688 -12.02 12.85 15.45
C GLU A 688 -10.60 13.40 15.49
N PHE A 689 -9.92 13.28 16.63
CA PHE A 689 -8.66 13.97 16.85
C PHE A 689 -7.69 13.26 17.78
N ILE A 690 -6.43 13.65 17.64
CA ILE A 690 -5.33 13.38 18.57
C ILE A 690 -4.48 14.65 18.74
N GLY A 691 -4.03 14.93 19.96
CA GLY A 691 -3.09 16.04 20.19
C GLY A 691 -1.66 15.66 19.82
N SER A 692 -0.90 16.63 19.35
CA SER A 692 0.55 16.54 19.16
C SER A 692 1.31 17.16 20.33
N ASP A 693 2.57 16.81 20.52
CA ASP A 693 3.50 17.46 21.44
C ASP A 693 4.90 17.50 20.81
N PHE A 694 5.91 18.10 21.47
CA PHE A 694 7.25 18.28 20.91
C PHE A 694 8.33 17.63 21.78
N SER A 695 9.24 16.89 21.16
CA SER A 695 10.49 16.42 21.79
C SER A 695 11.69 17.17 21.24
N SER A 696 12.52 17.71 22.13
CA SER A 696 13.80 18.34 21.80
C SER A 696 14.98 17.35 21.82
N MET A 697 14.74 16.08 22.14
CA MET A 697 15.79 15.07 22.22
C MET A 697 16.19 14.59 20.83
N ALA A 698 17.49 14.68 20.49
CA ALA A 698 17.99 14.27 19.18
C ALA A 698 17.69 12.80 18.83
N ALA A 699 17.68 11.91 19.83
CA ALA A 699 17.33 10.50 19.65
C ALA A 699 15.86 10.28 19.25
N ASP A 700 14.99 11.26 19.51
CA ASP A 700 13.57 11.15 19.18
C ASP A 700 13.22 11.59 17.77
N LEU A 701 13.99 12.52 17.21
CA LEU A 701 13.73 13.14 15.90
C LEU A 701 13.63 12.13 14.74
N GLU A 702 14.22 10.95 14.89
CA GLU A 702 14.11 9.88 13.90
C GLU A 702 12.65 9.42 13.71
N TRP A 703 11.89 9.37 14.80
CA TRP A 703 10.55 8.78 14.84
C TRP A 703 9.41 9.81 14.96
N THR A 704 9.71 11.08 15.19
CA THR A 704 8.75 12.19 15.17
C THR A 704 8.16 12.43 13.78
N LEU A 705 6.98 13.05 13.70
CA LEU A 705 6.26 13.34 12.45
C LEU A 705 7.07 14.24 11.51
N ASP A 706 7.90 15.12 12.06
CA ASP A 706 8.71 16.10 11.34
C ASP A 706 10.07 16.31 12.03
N THR A 707 10.91 17.15 11.41
CA THR A 707 12.24 17.52 11.92
C THR A 707 12.19 18.46 13.13
N ASN A 708 11.03 19.03 13.45
CA ASN A 708 10.85 19.93 14.59
C ASN A 708 10.56 19.15 15.89
N GLY A 709 10.48 17.82 15.81
CA GLY A 709 10.26 16.96 16.96
C GLY A 709 8.79 16.75 17.32
N THR A 710 7.86 17.03 16.41
CA THR A 710 6.42 16.82 16.67
C THR A 710 6.10 15.33 16.82
N TYR A 711 5.51 14.91 17.92
CA TYR A 711 5.10 13.53 18.18
C TYR A 711 3.68 13.44 18.73
N LEU A 712 3.13 12.21 18.82
CA LEU A 712 1.76 11.95 19.25
C LEU A 712 1.75 11.21 20.61
N PRO A 713 1.59 11.92 21.76
CA PRO A 713 1.69 11.37 23.12
C PRO A 713 0.54 10.45 23.56
N ASN A 714 -0.44 10.13 22.70
CA ASN A 714 -1.57 9.20 22.91
C ASN A 714 -2.33 9.28 24.26
N GLY A 715 -2.18 10.35 25.05
CA GLY A 715 -2.83 10.53 26.36
C GLY A 715 -4.25 11.09 26.30
N VAL A 716 -4.59 11.79 25.22
CA VAL A 716 -5.96 12.26 24.92
C VAL A 716 -6.25 12.05 23.44
N MET A 717 -7.29 11.27 23.14
CA MET A 717 -7.65 10.86 21.78
C MET A 717 -9.17 10.72 21.67
N ARG A 718 -9.76 11.07 20.52
CA ARG A 718 -11.18 10.83 20.27
C ARG A 718 -11.41 10.34 18.85
N PHE A 719 -12.05 9.18 18.71
CA PHE A 719 -12.25 8.51 17.42
C PHE A 719 -13.56 7.74 17.39
N ARG A 720 -14.17 7.61 16.22
CA ARG A 720 -15.23 6.61 15.98
C ARG A 720 -14.62 5.21 16.06
N LYS A 721 -15.47 4.19 16.25
CA LYS A 721 -14.99 2.81 16.25
C LYS A 721 -14.50 2.40 14.85
N GLY A 722 -13.57 1.47 14.79
CA GLY A 722 -13.15 0.81 13.56
C GLY A 722 -11.89 1.36 12.88
N TRP A 723 -11.24 2.41 13.40
CA TRP A 723 -9.99 2.91 12.81
C TRP A 723 -8.91 1.83 12.74
N ALA A 724 -8.62 1.33 11.54
CA ALA A 724 -7.67 0.24 11.31
C ALA A 724 -6.27 0.58 11.83
N MET A 725 -5.92 1.86 11.87
CA MET A 725 -4.69 2.38 12.46
C MET A 725 -4.38 1.76 13.83
N PHE A 726 -5.33 1.73 14.76
CA PHE A 726 -5.10 1.23 16.13
C PHE A 726 -4.72 -0.25 16.14
N ARG A 727 -5.38 -1.06 15.30
CA ARG A 727 -5.02 -2.46 15.10
C ARG A 727 -3.63 -2.57 14.50
N GLU A 728 -3.39 -1.89 13.38
CA GLU A 728 -2.17 -2.06 12.60
C GLU A 728 -0.91 -1.64 13.35
N TYR A 729 -0.90 -0.49 14.01
CA TYR A 729 0.32 -0.05 14.69
C TYR A 729 0.65 -0.91 15.92
N ILE A 730 -0.37 -1.38 16.66
CA ILE A 730 -0.15 -2.26 17.82
C ILE A 730 0.29 -3.65 17.36
N GLU A 731 -0.36 -4.24 16.35
CA GLU A 731 0.05 -5.54 15.81
C GLU A 731 1.47 -5.50 15.25
N ASN A 732 1.87 -4.38 14.64
CA ASN A 732 3.25 -4.15 14.20
C ASN A 732 4.22 -3.92 15.36
N ALA A 733 3.83 -3.23 16.42
CA ALA A 733 4.69 -3.02 17.59
C ALA A 733 4.90 -4.32 18.40
N LEU A 734 3.96 -5.27 18.33
CA LEU A 734 4.00 -6.54 19.05
C LEU A 734 4.57 -7.71 18.24
N SER A 735 4.85 -7.52 16.94
CA SER A 735 5.41 -8.56 16.06
C SER A 735 6.87 -8.89 16.41
N GLU A 736 7.61 -7.93 16.96
CA GLU A 736 8.98 -8.08 17.44
C GLU A 736 9.04 -7.96 18.97
N PRO A 737 10.09 -8.51 19.61
CA PRO A 737 10.32 -8.30 21.04
C PRO A 737 10.54 -6.81 21.35
N ILE A 738 9.69 -6.24 22.22
CA ILE A 738 9.86 -4.85 22.66
C ILE A 738 11.14 -4.77 23.51
N PRO A 739 12.08 -3.85 23.19
CA PRO A 739 13.28 -3.67 24.00
C PRO A 739 12.91 -3.32 25.45
N THR A 740 13.51 -4.00 26.42
CA THR A 740 13.22 -3.83 27.86
C THR A 740 13.48 -2.41 28.37
N SER A 741 14.30 -1.63 27.66
CA SER A 741 14.62 -0.23 27.95
C SER A 741 13.62 0.78 27.35
N CYS A 742 12.68 0.35 26.49
CA CYS A 742 11.90 1.28 25.68
C CYS A 742 10.49 1.55 26.23
N PHE A 743 10.38 2.55 27.10
CA PHE A 743 9.11 2.98 27.71
C PHE A 743 8.00 3.31 26.69
N ASN A 744 8.31 3.99 25.58
CA ASN A 744 7.32 4.52 24.63
C ASN A 744 7.10 3.65 23.38
N CYS A 745 7.67 2.43 23.34
CA CYS A 745 7.67 1.59 22.14
C CYS A 745 6.32 0.97 21.76
N LEU A 746 5.37 0.83 22.70
CA LEU A 746 4.01 0.35 22.40
C LEU A 746 2.99 1.50 22.26
N GLY A 747 3.27 2.66 22.87
CA GLY A 747 2.41 3.85 22.84
C GLY A 747 2.88 4.92 21.86
N PRO A 748 3.33 6.10 22.33
CA PRO A 748 3.59 7.27 21.49
C PRO A 748 4.54 7.00 20.31
N ARG A 749 5.61 6.23 20.51
CA ARG A 749 6.62 6.01 19.45
C ARG A 749 6.07 5.18 18.31
N ALA A 750 5.36 4.09 18.60
CA ALA A 750 4.77 3.23 17.58
C ALA A 750 3.66 3.95 16.81
N LEU A 751 2.76 4.63 17.53
CA LEU A 751 1.71 5.42 16.92
C LEU A 751 2.27 6.54 16.03
N THR A 752 3.24 7.31 16.53
CA THR A 752 3.84 8.41 15.76
C THR A 752 4.52 7.90 14.49
N LYS A 753 5.26 6.78 14.55
CA LYS A 753 5.88 6.15 13.37
C LYS A 753 4.83 5.73 12.34
N TYR A 754 3.72 5.14 12.79
CA TYR A 754 2.63 4.73 11.89
C TYR A 754 1.97 5.94 11.24
N VAL A 755 1.59 6.95 12.03
CA VAL A 755 0.98 8.18 11.49
C VAL A 755 1.96 8.90 10.57
N LYS A 756 3.26 9.01 10.89
CA LYS A 756 4.28 9.58 9.98
C LYS A 756 4.25 8.93 8.60
N LYS A 757 4.06 7.61 8.54
CA LYS A 757 4.02 6.85 7.28
C LYS A 757 2.71 7.04 6.49
N TYR A 758 1.57 7.15 7.18
CA TYR A 758 0.23 7.14 6.56
C TYR A 758 -0.55 8.45 6.71
N ARG A 759 0.09 9.51 7.20
CA ARG A 759 -0.52 10.79 7.59
C ARG A 759 -1.53 11.31 6.58
N LYS A 760 -1.11 11.39 5.31
CA LYS A 760 -1.93 11.93 4.22
C LYS A 760 -3.26 11.19 4.09
N VAL A 761 -3.24 9.86 4.07
CA VAL A 761 -4.45 9.04 3.91
C VAL A 761 -5.36 9.15 5.14
N LEU A 762 -4.77 9.19 6.34
CA LEU A 762 -5.54 9.32 7.58
C LEU A 762 -6.22 10.70 7.68
N GLU A 763 -5.50 11.79 7.39
CA GLU A 763 -6.03 13.16 7.40
C GLU A 763 -7.10 13.35 6.30
N GLU A 764 -6.91 12.78 5.10
CA GLU A 764 -7.93 12.76 4.03
C GLU A 764 -9.23 12.04 4.44
N ASN A 765 -9.17 11.15 5.44
CA ASN A 765 -10.31 10.39 5.96
C ASN A 765 -10.79 10.89 7.34
N GLY A 766 -10.39 12.10 7.76
CA GLY A 766 -10.97 12.79 8.91
C GLY A 766 -10.14 12.79 10.19
N LEU A 767 -8.93 12.21 10.20
CA LEU A 767 -8.01 12.35 11.33
C LEU A 767 -7.58 13.83 11.47
N THR A 768 -7.83 14.43 12.63
CA THR A 768 -7.34 15.77 12.95
C THR A 768 -6.18 15.70 13.96
N ILE A 769 -4.98 16.13 13.56
CA ILE A 769 -3.85 16.29 14.50
C ILE A 769 -3.90 17.71 15.07
N LEU A 770 -4.20 17.85 16.36
CA LEU A 770 -4.29 19.14 17.03
C LEU A 770 -2.90 19.64 17.42
N PRO A 771 -2.63 20.96 17.31
CA PRO A 771 -1.42 21.57 17.84
C PRO A 771 -1.25 21.32 19.35
N SER A 772 0.01 21.27 19.81
CA SER A 772 0.35 20.98 21.21
C SER A 772 -0.40 21.86 22.21
N GLN A 773 -0.48 23.16 21.96
CA GLN A 773 -1.15 24.08 22.87
C GLN A 773 -2.62 23.77 23.14
N ILE A 774 -3.30 22.99 22.29
CA ILE A 774 -4.73 22.66 22.47
C ILE A 774 -4.92 21.67 23.63
N LEU A 775 -4.11 20.62 23.71
CA LEU A 775 -4.27 19.57 24.75
C LEU A 775 -3.11 19.56 25.77
N TYR A 776 -1.95 20.08 25.37
CA TYR A 776 -0.68 20.09 26.08
C TYR A 776 -0.12 21.54 26.12
N PRO A 777 -0.80 22.51 26.77
CA PRO A 777 -0.35 23.90 26.85
C PRO A 777 1.02 24.10 27.48
N ARG A 778 1.52 23.09 28.20
CA ARG A 778 2.88 23.01 28.74
C ARG A 778 3.43 21.61 28.48
N ASP A 779 4.71 21.57 28.16
CA ASP A 779 5.45 20.31 28.08
C ASP A 779 5.67 19.70 29.48
N TYR A 780 6.14 18.46 29.51
CA TYR A 780 6.37 17.70 30.74
C TYR A 780 7.43 18.30 31.69
N ILE A 781 8.24 19.25 31.21
CA ILE A 781 9.26 19.94 32.02
C ILE A 781 8.62 21.14 32.72
N GLN A 782 7.85 21.93 31.97
CA GLN A 782 7.24 23.17 32.44
C GLN A 782 5.95 22.95 33.23
N ILE A 783 5.30 21.79 33.08
CA ILE A 783 4.02 21.49 33.71
C ILE A 783 4.05 21.64 35.24
N VAL A 784 5.18 21.32 35.87
CA VAL A 784 5.37 21.44 37.33
C VAL A 784 5.12 22.86 37.82
N ASN A 785 5.39 23.88 36.99
CA ASN A 785 5.16 25.28 37.36
C ASN A 785 3.68 25.58 37.57
N LEU A 786 2.76 24.86 36.91
CA LEU A 786 1.33 25.06 37.08
C LEU A 786 0.78 24.47 38.40
N LEU A 787 1.57 23.63 39.09
CA LEU A 787 1.26 23.12 40.44
C LEU A 787 1.74 24.05 41.56
N ASN A 788 2.68 24.95 41.28
CA ASN A 788 3.24 25.86 42.28
C ASN A 788 2.39 27.12 42.41
N HIS A 789 2.39 27.74 43.59
CA HIS A 789 1.72 28.99 43.85
C HIS A 789 2.25 30.07 42.90
N ASP A 790 1.34 30.80 42.25
CA ASP A 790 1.68 31.90 41.35
C ASP A 790 0.68 33.07 41.54
N PRO A 791 1.14 34.28 41.92
CA PRO A 791 0.29 35.46 42.04
C PRO A 791 -0.50 35.82 40.77
N ILE A 792 -0.02 35.40 39.59
CA ILE A 792 -0.70 35.63 38.30
C ILE A 792 -1.48 34.41 37.80
N ALA A 793 -1.63 33.35 38.60
CA ALA A 793 -2.29 32.10 38.21
C ALA A 793 -3.68 32.29 37.59
N SER A 794 -4.50 33.21 38.12
CA SER A 794 -5.83 33.51 37.56
C SER A 794 -5.76 34.06 36.13
N ARG A 795 -4.77 34.90 35.82
CA ARG A 795 -4.56 35.44 34.46
C ARG A 795 -4.02 34.35 33.53
N GLU A 796 -3.14 33.49 34.03
CA GLU A 796 -2.61 32.38 33.25
C GLU A 796 -3.70 31.34 32.93
N LEU A 797 -4.59 31.03 33.88
CA LEU A 797 -5.75 30.16 33.65
C LEU A 797 -6.69 30.73 32.58
N GLN A 798 -6.95 32.05 32.61
CA GLN A 798 -7.73 32.72 31.57
C GLN A 798 -7.05 32.68 30.19
N LYS A 799 -5.72 32.72 30.15
CA LYS A 799 -4.96 32.57 28.90
C LYS A 799 -5.07 31.14 28.37
N ILE A 800 -4.88 30.15 29.23
CA ILE A 800 -5.01 28.73 28.87
C ILE A 800 -6.42 28.43 28.34
N GLU A 801 -7.49 28.93 28.97
CA GLU A 801 -8.86 28.68 28.49
C GLU A 801 -9.12 29.22 27.06
N LYS A 802 -8.44 30.30 26.66
CA LYS A 802 -8.58 30.87 25.32
C LYS A 802 -7.88 30.03 24.26
N GLU A 803 -6.80 29.35 24.61
CA GLU A 803 -5.89 28.68 23.66
C GLU A 803 -5.98 27.15 23.74
N SER A 804 -6.56 26.60 24.81
CA SER A 804 -6.47 25.19 25.19
C SER A 804 -7.80 24.62 25.64
N TRP A 805 -7.97 23.31 25.41
CA TRP A 805 -9.10 22.56 25.91
C TRP A 805 -8.77 21.76 27.17
N SER A 806 -7.53 21.34 27.35
CA SER A 806 -7.09 20.57 28.52
C SER A 806 -5.70 20.99 29.01
N ILE A 807 -5.39 20.60 30.24
CA ILE A 807 -4.04 20.62 30.83
C ILE A 807 -3.67 19.17 31.17
N HIS A 808 -2.69 18.59 30.48
CA HIS A 808 -2.14 17.27 30.83
C HIS A 808 -1.03 17.43 31.87
N LEU A 809 -1.15 16.75 33.01
CA LEU A 809 -0.23 16.90 34.13
C LEU A 809 1.01 15.99 34.05
N TYR A 810 1.06 15.03 33.14
CA TYR A 810 2.14 14.03 33.02
C TYR A 810 2.44 13.35 34.37
N GLY A 811 1.54 12.49 34.83
CA GLY A 811 1.55 11.91 36.17
C GLY A 811 2.86 11.23 36.55
N LYS A 812 3.61 10.66 35.59
CA LYS A 812 4.96 10.15 35.83
C LYS A 812 5.90 11.20 36.47
N SER A 813 5.74 12.47 36.12
CA SER A 813 6.54 13.61 36.61
C SER A 813 5.88 14.34 37.79
N THR A 814 4.55 14.36 37.87
CA THR A 814 3.82 15.19 38.85
C THR A 814 3.11 14.40 39.95
N ASN A 815 3.09 13.05 39.90
CA ASN A 815 2.37 12.24 40.89
C ASN A 815 2.85 12.42 42.33
N SER A 816 4.12 12.75 42.51
CA SER A 816 4.74 12.96 43.81
C SER A 816 4.83 14.44 44.21
N LYS A 817 4.14 15.35 43.50
CA LYS A 817 4.17 16.81 43.73
C LYS A 817 2.83 17.28 44.32
N LEU A 818 2.90 18.24 45.23
CA LEU A 818 1.72 18.86 45.85
C LEU A 818 1.17 19.94 44.92
N ILE A 819 -0.16 20.05 44.83
CA ILE A 819 -0.83 21.17 44.17
C ILE A 819 -0.94 22.28 45.21
N GLU A 820 -0.10 23.31 45.08
CA GLU A 820 -0.06 24.43 46.02
C GLU A 820 -1.31 25.30 45.88
N GLU A 821 -1.82 25.80 47.00
CA GLU A 821 -2.95 26.73 47.00
C GLU A 821 -2.61 28.01 46.23
N GLY A 822 -3.50 28.45 45.35
CA GLY A 822 -3.27 29.59 44.47
C GLY A 822 -2.44 29.28 43.22
N SER A 823 -2.13 28.01 42.96
CA SER A 823 -1.58 27.57 41.66
C SER A 823 -2.65 27.54 40.56
N VAL A 824 -2.24 27.48 39.30
CA VAL A 824 -3.17 27.39 38.16
C VAL A 824 -4.05 26.16 38.26
N VAL A 825 -3.47 25.01 38.65
CA VAL A 825 -4.21 23.74 38.80
C VAL A 825 -5.16 23.79 40.00
N ASP A 826 -4.76 24.40 41.12
CA ASP A 826 -5.65 24.61 42.28
C ASP A 826 -6.88 25.44 41.90
N LEU A 827 -6.66 26.57 41.20
CA LEU A 827 -7.74 27.43 40.73
C LEU A 827 -8.69 26.71 39.77
N LEU A 828 -8.15 25.91 38.84
CA LEU A 828 -8.93 25.12 37.90
C LEU A 828 -9.81 24.08 38.61
N ILE A 829 -9.22 23.29 39.52
CA ILE A 829 -9.92 22.27 40.29
C ILE A 829 -11.00 22.90 41.17
N LYS A 830 -10.68 23.99 41.88
CA LYS A 830 -11.66 24.71 42.70
C LYS A 830 -12.81 25.25 41.85
N LYS A 831 -12.54 25.74 40.64
CA LYS A 831 -13.55 26.29 39.72
C LYS A 831 -14.53 25.23 39.21
N PHE A 832 -14.08 24.01 38.95
CA PHE A 832 -14.86 22.95 38.29
C PHE A 832 -15.16 21.72 39.16
N SER A 833 -15.02 21.82 40.49
CA SER A 833 -15.41 20.72 41.38
C SER A 833 -16.93 20.64 41.53
N LEU A 834 -17.47 19.42 41.52
CA LEU A 834 -18.90 19.14 41.74
C LEU A 834 -19.25 19.03 43.22
N ASP A 835 -18.25 19.00 44.11
CA ASP A 835 -18.41 18.84 45.55
C ASP A 835 -19.28 17.63 45.92
N ILE A 836 -18.99 16.50 45.27
CA ILE A 836 -19.63 15.22 45.58
C ILE A 836 -18.79 14.54 46.66
N PRO A 837 -19.38 14.08 47.79
CA PRO A 837 -18.64 13.32 48.79
C PRO A 837 -18.01 12.07 48.18
N HIS A 838 -16.74 11.81 48.46
CA HIS A 838 -16.05 10.57 48.07
C HIS A 838 -15.15 10.07 49.22
N PRO A 839 -14.58 8.86 49.15
CA PRO A 839 -13.57 8.40 50.09
C PRO A 839 -12.37 9.35 50.17
N SER A 840 -11.78 9.49 51.36
CA SER A 840 -10.59 10.31 51.57
C SER A 840 -9.42 9.80 50.72
N ALA A 841 -8.87 10.68 49.89
CA ALA A 841 -7.70 10.41 49.07
C ALA A 841 -6.47 11.13 49.66
N PRO A 842 -5.26 10.55 49.59
CA PRO A 842 -4.06 11.20 50.12
C PRO A 842 -3.70 12.47 49.31
N LEU A 843 -3.38 13.56 50.02
CA LEU A 843 -2.77 14.77 49.47
C LEU A 843 -1.26 14.69 49.74
N VAL A 844 -0.41 14.68 48.70
CA VAL A 844 0.99 14.29 48.87
C VAL A 844 1.87 15.43 49.37
N LYS A 845 2.04 15.50 50.69
CA LYS A 845 3.37 15.54 51.35
C LYS A 845 3.30 14.62 52.58
N ASP A 846 4.17 13.60 52.61
CA ASP A 846 4.31 12.60 53.69
C ASP A 846 3.27 11.46 53.79
N GLY A 847 2.41 11.27 52.78
CA GLY A 847 1.70 9.99 52.57
C GLY A 847 0.67 9.58 53.64
N ASN A 848 0.36 10.46 54.59
CA ASN A 848 -0.71 10.24 55.55
C ASN A 848 -2.02 10.88 55.04
N PRO A 849 -3.14 10.15 55.01
CA PRO A 849 -4.45 10.75 54.73
C PRO A 849 -4.72 11.81 55.79
N ASP A 850 -4.90 13.06 55.37
CA ASP A 850 -5.28 14.11 56.30
C ASP A 850 -6.65 13.76 56.89
N SER A 851 -6.70 13.61 58.22
CA SER A 851 -7.88 13.18 58.97
C SER A 851 -8.97 14.26 59.06
N ILE A 852 -8.96 15.24 58.15
CA ILE A 852 -9.77 16.44 58.28
C ILE A 852 -10.88 16.45 57.22
N ASN A 853 -12.07 16.13 57.73
CA ASN A 853 -13.40 16.49 57.20
C ASN A 853 -13.79 15.91 55.85
N ARG A 854 -14.20 14.63 55.90
CA ARG A 854 -15.24 14.11 55.00
C ARG A 854 -16.53 14.89 55.27
N LYS A 855 -16.74 16.03 54.58
CA LYS A 855 -18.04 16.72 54.63
C LYS A 855 -19.07 15.75 54.05
N GLN A 856 -19.94 15.23 54.91
CA GLN A 856 -20.99 14.27 54.52
C GLN A 856 -22.00 14.87 53.53
N SER A 857 -22.08 16.20 53.48
CA SER A 857 -22.94 16.93 52.56
C SER A 857 -22.35 18.30 52.26
N TYR A 858 -22.47 18.73 51.01
CA TYR A 858 -22.20 20.10 50.58
C TYR A 858 -23.53 20.79 50.29
N SER A 859 -23.66 22.07 50.67
CA SER A 859 -24.82 22.87 50.31
C SER A 859 -24.86 23.08 48.80
N LEU A 860 -26.05 23.05 48.20
CA LEU A 860 -26.27 23.42 46.80
C LEU A 860 -25.68 24.82 46.56
N ARG A 861 -24.84 24.92 45.53
CA ARG A 861 -24.37 26.21 45.01
C ARG A 861 -24.46 26.25 43.51
N LEU A 862 -24.89 27.38 42.98
CA LEU A 862 -24.97 27.67 41.57
C LEU A 862 -23.72 28.41 41.12
N GLU A 863 -22.90 27.74 40.30
CA GLU A 863 -21.67 28.27 39.73
C GLU A 863 -21.91 28.82 38.32
N GLY A 864 -21.24 29.92 38.02
CA GLY A 864 -21.24 30.52 36.69
C GLY A 864 -20.43 31.82 36.65
N PRO A 865 -20.42 32.53 35.52
CA PRO A 865 -19.69 33.78 35.39
C PRO A 865 -20.45 34.93 36.05
N LYS A 866 -19.73 35.83 36.73
CA LYS A 866 -20.32 37.12 37.15
C LYS A 866 -20.53 38.06 35.97
N THR A 867 -19.62 37.99 35.00
CA THR A 867 -19.65 38.77 33.77
C THR A 867 -19.40 37.83 32.59
N TYR A 868 -20.26 37.89 31.59
CA TYR A 868 -20.18 37.07 30.38
C TYR A 868 -20.05 37.95 29.14
N GLN A 869 -19.02 37.70 28.34
CA GLN A 869 -18.82 38.39 27.07
C GLN A 869 -19.49 37.60 25.94
N TYR A 870 -20.50 38.20 25.31
CA TYR A 870 -21.16 37.59 24.16
C TYR A 870 -20.28 37.67 22.92
N VAL A 871 -20.11 36.53 22.24
CA VAL A 871 -19.40 36.44 20.96
C VAL A 871 -20.35 35.84 19.91
N SER A 872 -20.59 36.58 18.84
CA SER A 872 -21.44 36.12 17.73
C SER A 872 -20.74 35.05 16.89
N THR A 873 -21.50 34.20 16.18
CA THR A 873 -20.93 33.20 15.27
C THR A 873 -20.02 33.81 14.21
N ALA A 874 -20.43 34.94 13.60
CA ALA A 874 -19.63 35.63 12.58
C ALA A 874 -18.31 36.19 13.14
N THR A 875 -18.29 36.59 14.41
CA THR A 875 -17.07 37.01 15.11
C THR A 875 -16.22 35.78 15.48
N ALA A 876 -16.87 34.70 15.91
CA ALA A 876 -16.20 33.46 16.30
C ALA A 876 -15.50 32.76 15.13
N GLU A 877 -16.05 32.82 13.91
CA GLU A 877 -15.42 32.29 12.70
C GLU A 877 -14.11 33.02 12.32
N LYS A 878 -13.95 34.28 12.74
CA LYS A 878 -12.71 35.07 12.57
C LYS A 878 -11.70 34.82 13.70
N LEU A 879 -12.17 34.42 14.88
CA LEU A 879 -11.33 34.02 16.01
C LEU A 879 -10.87 32.57 15.76
N THR A 880 -9.66 32.23 16.17
CA THR A 880 -9.11 30.87 15.99
C THR A 880 -10.14 29.80 16.40
N GLN A 881 -10.29 28.74 15.59
CA GLN A 881 -11.30 27.66 15.70
C GLN A 881 -11.36 26.92 17.06
N TYR A 882 -10.48 27.28 17.99
CA TYR A 882 -10.27 26.65 19.28
C TYR A 882 -10.75 27.50 20.48
N SER A 883 -11.21 28.74 20.24
CA SER A 883 -11.51 29.73 21.29
C SER A 883 -13.00 30.11 21.39
N GLY A 884 -13.44 30.48 22.60
CA GLY A 884 -14.70 31.20 22.85
C GLY A 884 -15.96 30.37 23.11
N SER A 885 -16.85 30.96 23.92
CA SER A 885 -18.24 30.56 24.08
C SER A 885 -19.02 30.90 22.80
N LEU A 886 -19.44 29.88 22.05
CA LEU A 886 -20.04 30.09 20.73
C LEU A 886 -21.52 30.48 20.86
N ASN A 887 -21.91 31.54 20.17
CA ASN A 887 -23.31 31.87 19.90
C ASN A 887 -24.19 31.91 21.16
N GLY A 888 -23.65 32.46 22.26
CA GLY A 888 -24.38 32.60 23.51
C GLY A 888 -24.38 31.40 24.45
N GLN A 889 -23.63 30.32 24.14
CA GLN A 889 -23.46 29.19 25.04
C GLN A 889 -22.48 29.49 26.18
N PHE A 890 -22.78 29.01 27.38
CA PHE A 890 -21.91 29.12 28.56
C PHE A 890 -20.93 27.94 28.61
N GLN A 891 -19.66 28.15 28.25
CA GLN A 891 -18.64 27.09 28.12
C GLN A 891 -17.33 27.49 28.81
N GLY A 892 -16.45 26.51 29.01
CA GLY A 892 -15.15 26.72 29.65
C GLY A 892 -15.29 27.34 31.04
N LEU A 893 -14.53 28.40 31.32
CA LEU A 893 -14.61 29.13 32.60
C LEU A 893 -15.97 29.82 32.83
N ASN A 894 -16.79 29.97 31.80
CA ASN A 894 -18.14 30.54 31.86
C ASN A 894 -19.24 29.49 31.99
N VAL A 895 -18.92 28.19 32.09
CA VAL A 895 -19.93 27.13 32.24
C VAL A 895 -20.81 27.37 33.47
N ILE A 896 -22.10 27.08 33.33
CA ILE A 896 -23.10 27.21 34.40
C ILE A 896 -23.47 25.81 34.87
N PHE A 897 -23.34 25.56 36.16
CA PHE A 897 -23.66 24.28 36.78
C PHE A 897 -23.93 24.47 38.27
N VAL A 898 -24.54 23.46 38.89
CA VAL A 898 -24.69 23.34 40.33
C VAL A 898 -23.70 22.31 40.88
N ARG A 899 -23.18 22.61 42.06
CA ARG A 899 -22.31 21.73 42.86
C ARG A 899 -22.89 21.55 44.25
N GLY A 900 -22.53 20.46 44.92
CA GLY A 900 -23.16 20.05 46.17
C GLY A 900 -24.65 19.73 46.01
N GLY A 901 -25.42 19.79 47.09
CA GLY A 901 -26.85 19.47 47.09
C GLY A 901 -27.17 18.04 47.55
N PRO A 902 -28.47 17.71 47.70
CA PRO A 902 -28.89 16.42 48.22
C PRO A 902 -28.75 15.31 47.16
N SER A 903 -28.45 14.09 47.59
CA SER A 903 -28.29 12.92 46.70
C SER A 903 -29.60 12.38 46.13
N LYS A 904 -30.74 12.81 46.67
CA LYS A 904 -32.08 12.51 46.15
C LYS A 904 -32.87 13.80 46.18
N ILE A 905 -33.43 14.17 45.03
CA ILE A 905 -34.21 15.40 44.87
C ILE A 905 -35.63 14.97 44.52
N ASN A 906 -36.64 15.45 45.25
CA ASN A 906 -38.03 15.16 44.89
C ASN A 906 -38.51 16.13 43.80
N LYS A 907 -38.10 17.39 43.88
CA LYS A 907 -38.49 18.44 42.94
C LYS A 907 -37.39 19.48 42.79
N ALA A 908 -37.01 19.79 41.56
CA ALA A 908 -36.16 20.95 41.26
C ALA A 908 -36.92 21.98 40.43
N THR A 909 -36.70 23.27 40.71
CA THR A 909 -37.21 24.38 39.88
C THR A 909 -36.06 25.27 39.45
N ILE A 910 -35.97 25.52 38.14
CA ILE A 910 -34.99 26.42 37.52
C ILE A 910 -35.74 27.59 36.92
N ASN A 911 -35.43 28.80 37.38
CA ASN A 911 -35.95 30.04 36.83
C ASN A 911 -34.82 30.80 36.16
N VAL A 912 -35.02 31.24 34.92
CA VAL A 912 -34.06 32.06 34.20
C VAL A 912 -34.79 33.23 33.58
N SER A 913 -34.22 34.43 33.68
CA SER A 913 -34.74 35.61 32.97
C SER A 913 -33.61 36.50 32.47
N ALA A 914 -33.74 36.98 31.23
CA ALA A 914 -32.91 38.05 30.67
C ALA A 914 -33.71 39.37 30.63
N GLN A 915 -33.07 40.49 30.95
CA GLN A 915 -33.73 41.78 31.02
C GLN A 915 -34.11 42.33 29.64
N ASN A 916 -33.19 42.28 28.67
CA ASN A 916 -33.40 42.81 27.31
C ASN A 916 -33.29 41.73 26.22
N GLY A 917 -32.45 40.71 26.42
CA GLY A 917 -32.21 39.62 25.49
C GLY A 917 -33.20 38.46 25.61
N LYS A 918 -32.88 37.36 24.92
CA LYS A 918 -33.65 36.12 24.87
C LYS A 918 -32.82 34.96 25.40
N ILE A 919 -33.48 33.96 25.94
CA ILE A 919 -32.86 32.75 26.48
C ILE A 919 -33.54 31.49 25.94
N SER A 920 -32.77 30.41 25.83
CA SER A 920 -33.28 29.09 25.47
C SER A 920 -32.45 27.96 26.08
N PHE A 921 -33.06 26.80 26.28
CA PHE A 921 -32.38 25.55 26.69
C PHE A 921 -32.10 24.61 25.51
N ASN A 922 -32.26 25.09 24.29
CA ASN A 922 -31.84 24.38 23.08
C ASN A 922 -31.13 25.36 22.12
N LEU A 923 -30.38 24.79 21.17
CA LEU A 923 -29.68 25.54 20.13
C LEU A 923 -30.62 26.09 19.04
N GLN A 924 -31.77 25.45 18.79
CA GLN A 924 -32.64 25.71 17.63
C GLN A 924 -33.95 26.48 17.91
N GLY A 925 -34.20 26.96 19.13
CA GLY A 925 -35.50 27.53 19.48
C GLY A 925 -35.58 28.29 20.81
N GLY A 926 -36.33 29.40 20.79
CA GLY A 926 -36.78 30.12 21.97
C GLY A 926 -36.56 31.63 21.89
N ASN A 927 -37.65 32.40 21.89
CA ASN A 927 -37.68 33.88 21.94
C ASN A 927 -38.24 34.39 23.27
N LEU A 928 -37.97 33.67 24.37
CA LEU A 928 -38.49 34.01 25.70
C LEU A 928 -37.48 34.87 26.47
N SER A 929 -37.98 35.89 27.17
CA SER A 929 -37.19 36.67 28.13
C SER A 929 -37.20 36.04 29.53
N LYS A 930 -38.13 35.13 29.81
CA LYS A 930 -38.22 34.40 31.08
C LYS A 930 -38.66 32.96 30.83
N ILE A 931 -37.99 32.02 31.51
CA ILE A 931 -38.28 30.59 31.50
C ILE A 931 -38.34 30.12 32.96
N SER A 932 -39.35 29.33 33.29
CA SER A 932 -39.44 28.63 34.57
C SER A 932 -39.76 27.17 34.27
N MET A 933 -38.93 26.27 34.79
CA MET A 933 -39.06 24.84 34.59
C MET A 933 -39.04 24.11 35.93
N THR A 934 -39.98 23.19 36.11
CA THR A 934 -40.01 22.29 37.26
C THR A 934 -39.78 20.87 36.76
N ILE A 935 -38.84 20.17 37.39
CA ILE A 935 -38.50 18.79 37.10
C ILE A 935 -38.84 17.95 38.34
N ASN A 936 -39.60 16.89 38.13
CA ASN A 936 -39.96 15.95 39.19
C ASN A 936 -38.92 14.83 39.26
N GLN A 937 -38.45 14.54 40.47
CA GLN A 937 -37.45 13.52 40.76
C GLN A 937 -36.16 13.60 39.92
N PRO A 938 -35.54 14.79 39.72
CA PRO A 938 -34.31 14.89 38.95
C PRO A 938 -33.11 14.34 39.71
N THR A 939 -32.08 13.93 38.97
CA THR A 939 -30.73 13.78 39.51
C THR A 939 -29.95 15.09 39.39
N MET A 940 -28.83 15.22 40.11
CA MET A 940 -27.94 16.39 39.95
C MET A 940 -27.35 16.46 38.54
N MET A 941 -27.08 15.30 37.91
CA MET A 941 -26.69 15.22 36.51
C MET A 941 -27.75 15.83 35.57
N ASP A 942 -29.05 15.55 35.79
CA ASP A 942 -30.13 16.09 34.96
C ASP A 942 -30.22 17.62 35.03
N ILE A 943 -30.07 18.17 36.23
CA ILE A 943 -30.04 19.62 36.48
C ILE A 943 -28.85 20.24 35.76
N ASN A 944 -27.65 19.66 35.94
CA ASN A 944 -26.43 20.15 35.29
C ASN A 944 -26.46 20.02 33.77
N ASN A 945 -27.07 18.97 33.23
CA ASN A 945 -27.29 18.81 31.80
C ASN A 945 -28.19 19.92 31.23
N LEU A 946 -29.25 20.29 31.96
CA LEU A 946 -30.12 21.38 31.54
C LEU A 946 -29.43 22.74 31.64
N LEU A 947 -28.73 23.02 32.74
CA LEU A 947 -27.99 24.28 32.91
C LEU A 947 -26.91 24.47 31.83
N ASN A 948 -26.17 23.41 31.49
CA ASN A 948 -25.18 23.43 30.40
C ASN A 948 -25.81 23.72 29.01
N SER A 949 -27.11 23.48 28.83
CA SER A 949 -27.79 23.73 27.55
C SER A 949 -28.37 25.14 27.42
N LEU A 950 -28.19 26.00 28.43
CA LEU A 950 -28.63 27.38 28.41
C LEU A 950 -27.87 28.20 27.35
N VAL A 951 -28.62 28.95 26.55
CA VAL A 951 -28.12 29.83 25.48
C VAL A 951 -28.74 31.21 25.66
N TYR A 952 -27.90 32.25 25.58
CA TYR A 952 -28.33 33.64 25.58
C TYR A 952 -28.24 34.27 24.19
N ARG A 953 -29.24 35.06 23.79
CA ARG A 953 -29.26 35.83 22.54
C ARG A 953 -29.56 37.31 22.79
N PRO A 954 -28.67 38.23 22.41
CA PRO A 954 -28.93 39.67 22.53
C PRO A 954 -30.02 40.15 21.56
N SER A 955 -30.66 41.28 21.89
CA SER A 955 -31.64 41.92 21.01
C SER A 955 -31.00 42.44 19.72
N ASP A 956 -31.80 42.59 18.65
CA ASP A 956 -31.31 43.08 17.34
C ASP A 956 -30.63 44.45 17.43
N TYR A 957 -31.08 45.31 18.35
CA TYR A 957 -30.46 46.60 18.61
C TYR A 957 -29.08 46.45 19.27
N ALA A 958 -29.00 45.65 20.34
CA ALA A 958 -27.75 45.44 21.07
C ALA A 958 -26.69 44.71 20.22
N GLN A 959 -27.10 43.86 19.26
CA GLN A 959 -26.18 43.25 18.30
C GLN A 959 -25.50 44.27 17.38
N LYS A 960 -26.19 45.36 17.02
CA LYS A 960 -25.64 46.40 16.14
C LYS A 960 -24.85 47.44 16.92
N ALA A 961 -25.43 47.98 17.99
CA ALA A 961 -24.90 49.12 18.73
C ALA A 961 -24.01 48.75 19.93
N GLY A 962 -23.90 47.46 20.26
CA GLY A 962 -23.32 47.01 21.52
C GLY A 962 -24.23 47.31 22.71
N GLY A 963 -23.79 46.96 23.91
CA GLY A 963 -24.51 47.27 25.15
C GLY A 963 -24.28 46.27 26.28
N LYS A 964 -25.15 46.34 27.30
CA LYS A 964 -25.16 45.45 28.45
C LYS A 964 -26.55 44.84 28.66
N ASP A 965 -26.60 43.61 29.14
CA ASP A 965 -27.81 42.94 29.59
C ASP A 965 -27.57 42.21 30.92
N THR A 966 -28.62 41.78 31.60
CA THR A 966 -28.51 40.99 32.83
C THR A 966 -29.34 39.71 32.73
N ILE A 967 -28.74 38.58 33.11
CA ILE A 967 -29.43 37.30 33.26
C ILE A 967 -29.51 36.97 34.75
N ASN A 968 -30.73 36.74 35.25
CA ASN A 968 -30.96 36.21 36.59
C ASN A 968 -31.31 34.73 36.47
N LEU A 969 -30.56 33.89 37.17
CA LEU A 969 -30.73 32.44 37.20
C LEU A 969 -30.92 32.00 38.64
N GLU A 970 -31.97 31.23 38.90
CA GLU A 970 -32.29 30.70 40.23
C GLU A 970 -32.49 29.18 40.11
N VAL A 971 -31.91 28.43 41.04
CA VAL A 971 -32.10 26.99 41.14
C VAL A 971 -32.54 26.64 42.55
N SER A 972 -33.65 25.92 42.65
CA SER A 972 -34.13 25.32 43.89
C SER A 972 -34.20 23.80 43.73
N CYS A 973 -33.70 23.07 44.72
CA CYS A 973 -33.78 21.61 44.83
C CYS A 973 -34.34 21.28 46.20
N ASP A 974 -35.61 20.91 46.26
CA ASP A 974 -36.39 20.77 47.49
C ASP A 974 -36.25 22.03 48.38
N ASP A 975 -35.55 21.93 49.52
CA ASP A 975 -35.40 23.00 50.52
C ASP A 975 -34.16 23.89 50.25
N GLN A 976 -33.30 23.50 49.31
CA GLN A 976 -32.07 24.23 49.00
C GLN A 976 -32.30 25.17 47.82
N TYR A 977 -31.74 26.37 47.90
CA TYR A 977 -31.89 27.42 46.89
C TYR A 977 -30.57 28.17 46.72
N ASP A 978 -30.24 28.49 45.47
CA ASP A 978 -29.19 29.45 45.16
C ASP A 978 -29.53 30.24 43.88
N ALA A 979 -28.92 31.41 43.73
CA ALA A 979 -29.17 32.31 42.61
C ALA A 979 -27.89 32.99 42.10
N LEU A 980 -27.84 33.22 40.80
CA LEU A 980 -26.72 33.82 40.08
C LEU A 980 -27.23 34.92 39.16
N ASN A 981 -26.63 36.11 39.30
CA ASN A 981 -26.84 37.22 38.38
C ASN A 981 -25.61 37.37 37.49
N ILE A 982 -25.82 37.36 36.17
CA ILE A 982 -24.79 37.40 35.15
C ILE A 982 -24.93 38.72 34.38
N GLU A 983 -23.93 39.59 34.45
CA GLU A 983 -23.83 40.78 33.59
C GLU A 983 -23.31 40.36 32.20
N VAL A 984 -24.10 40.56 31.16
CA VAL A 984 -23.72 40.22 29.79
C VAL A 984 -23.23 41.47 29.07
N ILE A 985 -21.99 41.42 28.56
CA ILE A 985 -21.38 42.48 27.75
C ILE A 985 -21.50 42.10 26.28
N ILE A 986 -22.04 43.01 25.46
CA ILE A 986 -22.29 42.83 24.04
C ILE A 986 -21.49 43.89 23.28
N PHE A 987 -20.62 43.46 22.38
CA PHE A 987 -19.88 44.37 21.48
C PHE A 987 -20.67 44.53 20.18
N GLY A 988 -20.79 45.78 19.71
CA GLY A 988 -21.52 46.08 18.47
C GLY A 988 -20.76 45.58 17.23
N SER A 989 -21.49 45.32 16.14
CA SER A 989 -20.89 44.92 14.85
C SER A 989 -19.89 45.93 14.30
N ASP A 990 -19.97 47.19 14.74
CA ASP A 990 -19.12 48.30 14.29
C ASP A 990 -17.86 48.49 15.18
N GLU A 991 -17.76 47.78 16.32
CA GLU A 991 -16.64 47.88 17.29
C GLU A 991 -15.61 46.74 17.18
N LEU A 992 -15.90 45.68 16.40
CA LEU A 992 -15.12 44.45 16.22
C LEU A 992 -14.60 44.29 14.79
#